data_AF-A0A951H3D6-F1
#
_entry.id   AF-A0A951H3D6-F1
#
_cell.length_a   1.000
_cell.length_b   1.000
_cell.length_c   1.000
_cell.angle_alpha   90.00
_cell.angle_beta   90.00
_cell.angle_gamma   90.00
#
_symmetry.space_group_name_H-M   'P 1'
#
loop_
_entity.id
_entity.type
_entity.pdbx_description
1 polymer ?
#
loop_
_entity_poly.entity_id
_entity_poly.type
_entity_poly.pdbx_seq_one_letter_code
_entity_poly.pdbx_strand_id
1 'polypeptide(L)'
;MLNLLPRWLMLVVLLGSAPFAQADDSLLVHWKFDEGQGKVTADAAGQSLSGQTTAGWVASPLGSAALLDGTPATVVKTTLPPQKRLGKGSWTVMAWVKPQQFSIDSPQNQRRLFAYGAYPQAFFCVDIFSTGAVSLYEIYDAAGKKISTGVTSSTGLTLNQWAHVAVVCDRPSRLISIYINGRLRGEQKLPPEFDADLSVNGEFTLGNGWQNYWGAADEVRLYNRALSKSEVNALVAPLKTAFNVVPTAAEAAADALEAMQQGFSDANAAWAKKDFTAARQRLIAIVTNSHAPAHYRSYAHLRIAQSYVAQGQPTQARTEYEKIAAMADYPAVHRDEAADLAHELSRAARGLPPRDPAATRVTTPPRPKLRHRLFVAPSGSDANPGTEKQPLASLIQARDRARPIYADGGVEIILAPGEYPVTQTLALDGRDSGTATAPVVYRAQQPGTATLYGGVRLSGFTPVTDPAILARLPLEARGKVLQLDLKAHGLTDYGALAVRGFGQPPSPPTLELYVNQQPMTLARWPNEGFVKPTKLVEPGSKAEGKPSVLAYDDERPARWTGAKDAWIFGYFHFLWADATAKIAKIDTAAKTITTAQAYDYGGGMSNEQGIMYYVFNLLEEIDRPGEWYLDRDTGILYLYPPGDLSKATVELSLLSQPMITGTGLSNVRFEGLVFDLARGDGIVLKDSNNCLLAGCTVKRMAGNGISILGGSRDMLLSCDVHTIGRRATEVIGGDRATLTPGGHVVANCRIHNFGRIDRTYTPGIQLEGVGNHVTHNLFYDSPSSVMRIEGNDHLIEYNEVHDAVLESDDQGAMELFANPTYRGVVFRHNLFERIGIPPAKQVVHGPAGQAAIRFDDAISGMLVYGNIFYRAAGGNFGGVQMNSGRDNIMDNNLFVECAQGISGGYYPNNNVWKQLRAGEKIPGVYTNDLYVKRYPLIATMLDEPAVNHVWRNVFYKCVRDFNGNRETLEQLANGVFERDPGFVDAVRGDFRLKPGASLAQTIGFRPIPVEEIGLYSDQWRGAVAR
;
A
#
# COMPACT_ATOMS: atom_id res chain seq x y z
N MET A 1 -13.66 -34.30 85.47
CA MET A 1 -13.33 -32.87 85.31
C MET A 1 -13.43 -32.51 83.84
N LEU A 2 -13.88 -31.29 83.55
CA LEU A 2 -14.58 -30.81 82.36
C LEU A 2 -13.86 -30.91 80.99
N ASN A 3 -14.70 -31.17 79.97
CA ASN A 3 -14.88 -30.57 78.64
C ASN A 3 -13.85 -30.61 77.48
N LEU A 4 -14.47 -30.89 76.32
CA LEU A 4 -14.12 -30.79 74.89
C LEU A 4 -13.56 -29.43 74.41
N LEU A 5 -12.68 -29.46 73.39
CA LEU A 5 -12.72 -28.67 72.12
C LEU A 5 -11.41 -28.81 71.29
N PRO A 6 -11.46 -28.74 69.94
CA PRO A 6 -10.29 -28.74 69.06
C PRO A 6 -9.79 -27.31 68.75
N ARG A 7 -8.46 -27.15 68.57
CA ARG A 7 -7.79 -25.88 68.26
C ARG A 7 -8.01 -25.46 66.79
N TRP A 8 -8.56 -24.27 66.59
CA TRP A 8 -8.56 -23.51 65.32
C TRP A 8 -7.79 -22.18 65.49
N LEU A 9 -7.01 -21.85 64.45
CA LEU A 9 -6.55 -20.55 63.93
C LEU A 9 -6.09 -19.41 64.87
N MET A 10 -4.87 -18.91 64.63
CA MET A 10 -4.60 -17.46 64.61
C MET A 10 -3.42 -17.15 63.66
N LEU A 11 -3.76 -16.73 62.44
CA LEU A 11 -2.84 -16.12 61.48
C LEU A 11 -2.70 -14.64 61.88
N VAL A 12 -1.51 -14.22 62.29
CA VAL A 12 -1.20 -12.83 62.60
C VAL A 12 -1.16 -12.04 61.29
N VAL A 13 -2.20 -11.24 61.05
CA VAL A 13 -2.19 -10.19 60.03
C VAL A 13 -1.32 -9.05 60.56
N LEU A 14 -0.12 -8.91 60.00
CA LEU A 14 0.66 -7.68 60.07
C LEU A 14 -0.11 -6.61 59.28
N LEU A 15 -0.91 -5.81 60.00
CA LEU A 15 -1.42 -4.53 59.50
C LEU A 15 -0.22 -3.59 59.31
N GLY A 16 0.32 -3.58 58.09
CA GLY A 16 1.12 -2.46 57.62
C GLY A 16 0.22 -1.24 57.60
N SER A 17 0.48 -0.31 58.52
CA SER A 17 -0.09 1.03 58.53
C SER A 17 0.04 1.65 57.13
N ALA A 18 -1.10 1.93 56.49
CA ALA A 18 -1.13 2.76 55.31
C ALA A 18 -0.38 4.07 55.60
N PRO A 19 0.51 4.53 54.70
CA PRO A 19 1.07 5.86 54.84
C PRO A 19 -0.11 6.85 54.83
N PHE A 20 -0.18 7.72 55.84
CA PHE A 20 -1.05 8.88 55.82
C PHE A 20 -0.89 9.57 54.46
N ALA A 21 -1.98 9.72 53.72
CA ALA A 21 -1.99 10.47 52.47
C ALA A 21 -1.41 11.86 52.74
N GLN A 22 -0.24 12.13 52.17
CA GLN A 22 0.33 13.46 52.17
C GLN A 22 -0.70 14.41 51.56
N ALA A 23 -1.00 15.51 52.24
CA ALA A 23 -1.91 16.53 51.71
C ALA A 23 -1.40 16.98 50.33
N ASP A 24 -2.25 16.92 49.31
CA ASP A 24 -1.92 17.48 48.00
C ASP A 24 -2.03 19.00 48.10
N ASP A 25 -0.93 19.67 48.42
CA ASP A 25 -0.86 21.13 48.60
C ASP A 25 -1.28 21.91 47.34
N SER A 26 -1.41 21.25 46.19
CA SER A 26 -1.91 21.85 44.96
C SER A 26 -3.44 21.95 44.88
N LEU A 27 -4.17 21.17 45.68
CA LEU A 27 -5.62 21.25 45.80
C LEU A 27 -5.97 22.50 46.62
N LEU A 28 -6.43 23.55 45.94
CA LEU A 28 -6.74 24.83 46.54
C LEU A 28 -8.14 24.87 47.15
N VAL A 29 -9.12 24.33 46.45
CA VAL A 29 -10.54 24.35 46.87
C VAL A 29 -11.07 22.94 46.81
N HIS A 30 -11.75 22.49 47.86
CA HIS A 30 -12.62 21.31 47.81
C HIS A 30 -13.92 21.60 48.59
N TRP A 31 -15.00 21.87 47.85
CA TRP A 31 -16.33 22.06 48.44
C TRP A 31 -17.18 20.81 48.20
N LYS A 32 -17.55 20.15 49.30
CA LYS A 32 -18.37 18.93 49.28
C LYS A 32 -19.86 19.19 49.44
N PHE A 33 -20.25 20.38 49.92
CA PHE A 33 -21.65 20.76 50.12
C PHE A 33 -22.47 19.84 51.06
N ASP A 34 -21.80 19.01 51.87
CA ASP A 34 -22.40 18.12 52.86
C ASP A 34 -23.00 18.86 54.07
N GLU A 35 -22.83 20.18 54.17
CA GLU A 35 -23.44 20.98 55.23
C GLU A 35 -24.98 20.96 55.14
N GLY A 36 -25.54 20.92 53.93
CA GLY A 36 -26.98 20.86 53.67
C GLY A 36 -27.81 22.08 54.05
N GLN A 37 -27.19 23.10 54.64
CA GLN A 37 -27.82 24.34 55.08
C GLN A 37 -26.78 25.45 55.34
N GLY A 38 -27.25 26.68 55.47
CA GLY A 38 -26.42 27.83 55.84
C GLY A 38 -25.85 28.58 54.64
N LYS A 39 -24.94 29.53 54.92
CA LYS A 39 -24.36 30.48 53.94
C LYS A 39 -22.86 30.28 53.70
N VAL A 40 -22.29 29.21 54.22
CA VAL A 40 -20.86 28.89 54.10
C VAL A 40 -20.72 27.41 53.78
N THR A 41 -19.90 27.07 52.78
CA THR A 41 -19.45 25.69 52.52
C THR A 41 -18.02 25.53 53.01
N ALA A 42 -17.74 24.45 53.74
CA ALA A 42 -16.45 24.20 54.35
C ALA A 42 -15.41 23.86 53.28
N ASP A 43 -14.15 24.21 53.58
CA ASP A 43 -13.03 23.85 52.73
C ASP A 43 -12.44 22.52 53.17
N ALA A 44 -12.78 21.45 52.44
CA ALA A 44 -12.25 20.12 52.70
C ALA A 44 -10.79 19.96 52.24
N ALA A 45 -10.21 20.92 51.52
CA ALA A 45 -8.80 20.90 51.12
C ALA A 45 -7.86 21.34 52.24
N GLY A 46 -8.39 21.92 53.33
CA GLY A 46 -7.58 22.42 54.44
C GLY A 46 -6.81 23.71 54.13
N GLN A 47 -7.19 24.42 53.06
CA GLN A 47 -6.52 25.61 52.55
C GLN A 47 -7.13 26.93 53.07
N SER A 48 -8.09 26.86 53.99
CA SER A 48 -8.82 28.02 54.52
C SER A 48 -9.57 28.81 53.42
N LEU A 49 -10.05 28.11 52.39
CA LEU A 49 -10.79 28.66 51.24
C LEU A 49 -12.27 28.25 51.26
N SER A 50 -12.93 28.45 52.41
CA SER A 50 -14.38 28.22 52.54
C SER A 50 -15.16 29.09 51.56
N GLY A 51 -16.21 28.54 50.97
CA GLY A 51 -17.05 29.24 50.00
C GLY A 51 -18.18 30.00 50.70
N GLN A 52 -18.39 31.25 50.35
CA GLN A 52 -19.63 31.97 50.68
C GLN A 52 -20.69 31.56 49.68
N THR A 53 -21.86 31.14 50.15
CA THR A 53 -22.94 30.62 49.30
C THR A 53 -24.26 31.34 49.54
N THR A 54 -24.95 31.62 48.44
CA THR A 54 -26.37 31.98 48.38
C THR A 54 -27.20 30.94 47.63
N ALA A 55 -26.59 29.82 47.25
CA ALA A 55 -27.25 28.71 46.59
C ALA A 55 -28.23 28.00 47.56
N GLY A 56 -29.27 27.38 46.98
CA GLY A 56 -30.11 26.44 47.71
C GLY A 56 -29.37 25.13 47.99
N TRP A 57 -30.04 24.22 48.69
CA TRP A 57 -29.50 22.90 49.01
C TRP A 57 -30.44 21.82 48.50
N VAL A 58 -29.89 20.75 47.95
CA VAL A 58 -30.65 19.59 47.46
C VAL A 58 -29.92 18.30 47.81
N ALA A 59 -30.65 17.19 47.95
CA ALA A 59 -30.05 15.89 48.20
C ALA A 59 -29.09 15.49 47.06
N SER A 60 -27.94 14.95 47.46
CA SER A 60 -26.92 14.39 46.57
C SER A 60 -26.63 12.93 46.95
N PRO A 61 -26.15 12.08 46.03
CA PRO A 61 -25.69 10.73 46.37
C PRO A 61 -24.63 10.66 47.48
N LEU A 62 -23.90 11.74 47.74
CA LEU A 62 -22.90 11.81 48.82
C LEU A 62 -23.37 12.55 50.08
N GLY A 63 -24.62 13.04 50.10
CA GLY A 63 -25.16 13.84 51.18
C GLY A 63 -26.02 14.96 50.63
N SER A 64 -25.42 16.12 50.42
CA SER A 64 -26.09 17.32 49.92
C SER A 64 -25.26 18.01 48.82
N ALA A 65 -25.93 18.74 47.95
CA ALA A 65 -25.34 19.52 46.86
C ALA A 65 -25.85 20.96 46.87
N ALA A 66 -25.05 21.88 46.32
CA ALA A 66 -25.49 23.25 46.07
C ALA A 66 -26.45 23.28 44.88
N LEU A 67 -27.60 23.94 45.03
CA LEU A 67 -28.60 24.13 43.98
C LEU A 67 -28.60 25.59 43.51
N LEU A 68 -28.20 25.80 42.25
CA LEU A 68 -28.27 27.10 41.59
C LEU A 68 -29.52 27.16 40.73
N ASP A 69 -30.25 28.28 40.79
CA ASP A 69 -31.56 28.44 40.13
C ASP A 69 -31.47 29.16 38.77
N GLY A 70 -30.26 29.35 38.26
CA GLY A 70 -30.01 30.04 37.00
C GLY A 70 -30.16 31.57 37.07
N THR A 71 -30.48 32.14 38.24
CA THR A 71 -30.51 33.59 38.45
C THR A 71 -29.17 34.11 38.94
N PRO A 72 -28.83 35.40 38.74
CA PRO A 72 -27.62 36.02 39.29
C PRO A 72 -27.47 35.94 40.82
N ALA A 73 -28.55 35.58 41.55
CA ALA A 73 -28.60 35.62 43.00
C ALA A 73 -28.01 34.36 43.67
N THR A 74 -27.89 33.22 42.98
CA THR A 74 -27.40 31.96 43.56
C THR A 74 -25.97 31.65 43.12
N VAL A 75 -24.97 31.95 43.93
CA VAL A 75 -23.54 31.72 43.61
C VAL A 75 -22.80 31.15 44.83
N VAL A 76 -21.79 30.33 44.59
CA VAL A 76 -20.80 29.95 45.60
C VAL A 76 -19.47 30.58 45.21
N LYS A 77 -18.84 31.31 46.12
CA LYS A 77 -17.60 32.04 45.80
C LYS A 77 -16.60 32.10 46.94
N THR A 78 -15.32 32.20 46.58
CA THR A 78 -14.23 32.49 47.52
C THR A 78 -13.17 33.35 46.85
N THR A 79 -12.34 34.03 47.64
CA THR A 79 -11.26 34.88 47.14
C THR A 79 -9.91 34.23 47.45
N LEU A 80 -9.18 33.85 46.40
CA LEU A 80 -7.84 33.31 46.52
C LEU A 80 -6.86 34.43 46.94
N PRO A 81 -6.16 34.27 48.07
CA PRO A 81 -5.12 35.22 48.47
C PRO A 81 -3.99 35.20 47.44
N PRO A 82 -3.20 36.30 47.31
CA PRO A 82 -2.17 36.43 46.27
C PRO A 82 -1.29 35.19 46.08
N GLN A 83 -0.92 34.51 47.16
CA GLN A 83 0.03 33.40 47.13
C GLN A 83 -0.57 32.08 46.62
N LYS A 84 -1.91 32.01 46.53
CA LYS A 84 -2.66 30.86 46.02
C LYS A 84 -3.28 31.13 44.65
N ARG A 85 -3.09 32.33 44.07
CA ARG A 85 -3.60 32.66 42.74
C ARG A 85 -2.86 31.82 41.68
N LEU A 86 -3.56 31.48 40.60
CA LEU A 86 -3.08 30.52 39.60
C LEU A 86 -1.89 31.05 38.79
N GLY A 87 -1.74 32.38 38.69
CA GLY A 87 -0.64 33.02 37.98
C GLY A 87 -0.50 32.52 36.54
N LYS A 88 0.74 32.26 36.12
CA LYS A 88 1.07 31.60 34.84
C LYS A 88 1.13 30.08 34.92
N GLY A 89 0.76 29.50 36.07
CA GLY A 89 0.79 28.06 36.30
C GLY A 89 -0.32 27.31 35.56
N SER A 90 -0.16 25.99 35.49
CA SER A 90 -1.23 25.07 35.10
C SER A 90 -2.35 25.05 36.15
N TRP A 91 -3.54 24.64 35.77
CA TRP A 91 -4.66 24.54 36.70
C TRP A 91 -5.68 23.48 36.26
N THR A 92 -6.50 23.02 37.21
CA THR A 92 -7.62 22.11 36.96
C THR A 92 -8.83 22.54 37.76
N VAL A 93 -10.00 22.65 37.13
CA VAL A 93 -11.28 22.84 37.82
C VAL A 93 -12.21 21.67 37.50
N MET A 94 -12.94 21.18 38.50
CA MET A 94 -13.85 20.04 38.32
C MET A 94 -15.00 20.04 39.30
N ALA A 95 -16.12 19.40 38.93
CA ALA A 95 -17.25 19.13 39.81
C ALA A 95 -18.14 18.00 39.27
N TRP A 96 -18.95 17.43 40.17
CA TRP A 96 -20.16 16.74 39.79
C TRP A 96 -21.28 17.75 39.60
N VAL A 97 -22.02 17.65 38.48
CA VAL A 97 -23.08 18.59 38.12
C VAL A 97 -24.32 17.85 37.64
N LYS A 98 -25.51 18.37 37.95
CA LYS A 98 -26.81 17.89 37.50
C LYS A 98 -27.61 19.06 36.94
N PRO A 99 -27.36 19.44 35.67
CA PRO A 99 -28.00 20.60 35.06
C PRO A 99 -29.51 20.40 34.94
N GLN A 100 -30.30 21.41 35.28
CA GLN A 100 -31.77 21.38 35.15
C GLN A 100 -32.24 22.15 33.91
N GLN A 101 -31.47 23.13 33.45
CA GLN A 101 -31.76 23.89 32.25
C GLN A 101 -30.47 24.39 31.58
N PHE A 102 -30.35 24.15 30.27
CA PHE A 102 -29.27 24.72 29.46
C PHE A 102 -29.68 26.04 28.83
N SER A 103 -30.82 26.06 28.15
CA SER A 103 -31.23 27.24 27.37
C SER A 103 -31.49 28.47 28.25
N ILE A 104 -31.12 29.62 27.73
CA ILE A 104 -31.42 30.93 28.30
C ILE A 104 -31.76 31.88 27.16
N ASP A 105 -32.71 32.79 27.39
CA ASP A 105 -33.04 33.83 26.43
C ASP A 105 -31.92 34.89 26.43
N SER A 106 -30.86 34.60 25.66
CA SER A 106 -29.68 35.44 25.49
C SER A 106 -29.00 35.11 24.17
N PRO A 107 -28.40 36.09 23.47
CA PRO A 107 -27.68 35.84 22.22
C PRO A 107 -26.58 34.76 22.31
N GLN A 108 -25.92 34.61 23.46
CA GLN A 108 -24.89 33.57 23.66
C GLN A 108 -25.46 32.20 24.07
N ASN A 109 -26.72 32.15 24.53
CA ASN A 109 -27.45 30.93 24.91
C ASN A 109 -26.60 29.85 25.62
N GLN A 110 -25.93 30.27 26.70
CA GLN A 110 -25.01 29.46 27.50
C GLN A 110 -25.22 29.69 29.01
N ARG A 111 -24.69 28.78 29.83
CA ARG A 111 -24.81 28.78 31.29
C ARG A 111 -23.43 28.69 31.94
N ARG A 112 -23.06 29.68 32.76
CA ARG A 112 -21.74 29.74 33.38
C ARG A 112 -21.63 28.88 34.62
N LEU A 113 -20.86 27.80 34.51
CA LEU A 113 -20.58 26.85 35.59
C LEU A 113 -19.46 27.36 36.50
N PHE A 114 -18.33 27.78 35.94
CA PHE A 114 -17.21 28.32 36.71
C PHE A 114 -16.70 29.64 36.14
N ALA A 115 -16.16 30.49 37.00
CA ALA A 115 -15.42 31.68 36.58
C ALA A 115 -14.27 32.00 37.55
N TYR A 116 -13.16 32.50 37.00
CA TYR A 116 -12.03 33.00 37.77
C TYR A 116 -11.31 34.14 37.04
N GLY A 117 -10.89 35.16 37.79
CA GLY A 117 -10.07 36.27 37.29
C GLY A 117 -10.85 37.57 37.03
N ALA A 118 -10.25 38.50 36.27
CA ALA A 118 -10.84 39.79 35.91
C ALA A 118 -10.94 39.92 34.38
N TYR A 119 -12.16 40.03 33.87
CA TYR A 119 -12.39 40.26 32.45
C TYR A 119 -12.15 41.74 32.09
N PRO A 120 -11.49 42.07 30.96
CA PRO A 120 -10.80 41.17 30.03
C PRO A 120 -9.31 40.95 30.38
N GLN A 121 -8.81 41.48 31.50
CA GLN A 121 -7.38 41.50 31.87
C GLN A 121 -6.75 40.10 31.89
N ALA A 122 -7.30 39.18 32.67
CA ALA A 122 -6.99 37.76 32.62
C ALA A 122 -8.13 36.99 33.30
N PHE A 123 -8.81 36.14 32.55
CA PHE A 123 -10.04 35.50 32.98
C PHE A 123 -10.25 34.16 32.30
N PHE A 124 -10.82 33.21 33.02
CA PHE A 124 -11.42 32.03 32.41
C PHE A 124 -12.84 31.79 32.92
N CYS A 125 -13.66 31.20 32.06
CA CYS A 125 -14.94 30.62 32.45
C CYS A 125 -15.18 29.27 31.80
N VAL A 126 -15.87 28.40 32.54
CA VAL A 126 -16.42 27.16 32.01
C VAL A 126 -17.92 27.37 31.85
N ASP A 127 -18.38 27.35 30.61
CA ASP A 127 -19.78 27.54 30.25
C ASP A 127 -20.37 26.22 29.72
N ILE A 128 -21.69 26.07 29.80
CA ILE A 128 -22.46 24.96 29.23
C ILE A 128 -23.41 25.54 28.19
N PHE A 129 -23.24 25.16 26.92
CA PHE A 129 -24.10 25.62 25.84
C PHE A 129 -25.51 25.01 25.92
N SER A 130 -26.45 25.59 25.17
CA SER A 130 -27.81 25.05 25.01
C SER A 130 -27.88 23.59 24.54
N THR A 131 -26.83 23.11 23.85
CA THR A 131 -26.67 21.70 23.44
C THR A 131 -26.20 20.77 24.56
N GLY A 132 -25.91 21.32 25.74
CA GLY A 132 -25.26 20.62 26.86
C GLY A 132 -23.74 20.55 26.75
N ALA A 133 -23.12 20.97 25.63
CA ALA A 133 -21.67 20.94 25.46
C ALA A 133 -20.97 21.85 26.48
N VAL A 134 -19.91 21.33 27.11
CA VAL A 134 -19.07 22.07 28.06
C VAL A 134 -18.01 22.82 27.26
N SER A 135 -17.85 24.11 27.53
CA SER A 135 -16.90 24.98 26.83
C SER A 135 -16.03 25.72 27.84
N LEU A 136 -14.72 25.71 27.61
CA LEU A 136 -13.80 26.64 28.28
C LEU A 136 -13.59 27.86 27.37
N TYR A 137 -13.64 29.04 27.97
CA TYR A 137 -13.16 30.27 27.37
C TYR A 137 -12.14 30.94 28.29
N GLU A 138 -10.93 31.14 27.79
CA GLU A 138 -9.90 31.96 28.43
C GLU A 138 -9.64 33.23 27.62
N ILE A 139 -9.42 34.35 28.31
CA ILE A 139 -9.04 35.63 27.71
C ILE A 139 -7.95 36.30 28.53
N TYR A 140 -7.08 37.01 27.83
CA TYR A 140 -6.01 37.80 28.40
C TYR A 140 -5.79 39.08 27.58
N ASP A 141 -5.57 40.20 28.27
CA ASP A 141 -5.21 41.48 27.67
C ASP A 141 -3.68 41.63 27.66
N ALA A 142 -3.09 41.43 26.50
CA ALA A 142 -1.67 41.64 26.25
C ALA A 142 -1.44 43.06 25.73
N ALA A 143 -1.26 44.03 26.64
CA ALA A 143 -0.94 45.42 26.32
C ALA A 143 -1.92 46.10 25.34
N GLY A 144 -3.23 45.93 25.57
CA GLY A 144 -4.31 46.52 24.78
C GLY A 144 -4.84 45.60 23.66
N LYS A 145 -4.22 44.43 23.46
CA LYS A 145 -4.71 43.39 22.54
C LYS A 145 -5.34 42.24 23.32
N LYS A 146 -6.64 42.03 23.09
CA LYS A 146 -7.37 40.86 23.62
C LYS A 146 -6.95 39.61 22.87
N ILE A 147 -6.43 38.62 23.59
CA ILE A 147 -6.11 37.29 23.08
C ILE A 147 -7.02 36.31 23.81
N SER A 148 -7.75 35.48 23.08
CA SER A 148 -8.65 34.48 23.66
C SER A 148 -8.41 33.10 23.07
N THR A 149 -8.69 32.08 23.86
CA THR A 149 -8.60 30.67 23.46
C THR A 149 -9.70 29.88 24.18
N GLY A 150 -10.02 28.70 23.67
CA GLY A 150 -11.04 27.85 24.26
C GLY A 150 -11.14 26.51 23.59
N VAL A 151 -11.93 25.63 24.20
CA VAL A 151 -12.22 24.30 23.67
C VAL A 151 -13.63 23.93 24.10
N THR A 152 -14.35 23.23 23.22
CA THR A 152 -15.71 22.75 23.49
C THR A 152 -15.75 21.24 23.40
N SER A 153 -16.50 20.60 24.29
CA SER A 153 -16.64 19.15 24.29
C SER A 153 -17.46 18.65 23.09
N SER A 154 -17.06 17.51 22.54
CA SER A 154 -17.74 16.79 21.46
C SER A 154 -19.03 16.09 21.92
N THR A 155 -19.22 15.94 23.22
CA THR A 155 -20.43 15.37 23.83
C THR A 155 -20.99 16.35 24.86
N GLY A 156 -22.30 16.56 24.84
CA GLY A 156 -23.01 17.38 25.81
C GLY A 156 -23.40 16.63 27.07
N LEU A 157 -23.69 17.38 28.13
CA LEU A 157 -24.34 16.89 29.34
C LEU A 157 -25.83 16.64 29.09
N THR A 158 -26.44 15.77 29.90
CA THR A 158 -27.88 15.49 29.85
C THR A 158 -28.60 16.18 31.00
N LEU A 159 -29.73 16.82 30.72
CA LEU A 159 -30.56 17.43 31.77
C LEU A 159 -31.00 16.39 32.80
N ASN A 160 -31.02 16.81 34.07
CA ASN A 160 -31.46 16.02 35.21
C ASN A 160 -30.68 14.71 35.43
N GLN A 161 -29.48 14.58 34.85
CA GLN A 161 -28.54 13.50 35.10
C GLN A 161 -27.25 14.05 35.70
N TRP A 162 -26.71 13.35 36.69
CA TRP A 162 -25.39 13.69 37.23
C TRP A 162 -24.32 13.37 36.19
N ALA A 163 -23.36 14.27 36.06
CA ALA A 163 -22.16 14.07 35.27
C ALA A 163 -20.99 14.74 35.96
N HIS A 164 -19.81 14.16 35.83
CA HIS A 164 -18.59 14.79 36.28
C HIS A 164 -17.96 15.60 35.15
N VAL A 165 -17.61 16.85 35.42
CA VAL A 165 -16.91 17.74 34.49
C VAL A 165 -15.54 18.09 35.07
N ALA A 166 -14.47 17.93 34.29
CA ALA A 166 -13.15 18.48 34.59
C ALA A 166 -12.59 19.24 33.40
N VAL A 167 -11.96 20.38 33.67
CA VAL A 167 -11.23 21.17 32.68
C VAL A 167 -9.80 21.35 33.19
N VAL A 168 -8.84 20.93 32.37
CA VAL A 168 -7.41 20.95 32.66
C VAL A 168 -6.72 21.90 31.70
N CYS A 169 -5.94 22.84 32.22
CA CYS A 169 -5.02 23.65 31.44
C CYS A 169 -3.58 23.29 31.82
N ASP A 170 -2.87 22.60 30.92
CA ASP A 170 -1.44 22.28 31.02
C ASP A 170 -0.62 23.33 30.24
N ARG A 171 -0.05 24.29 30.98
CA ARG A 171 0.77 25.37 30.40
C ARG A 171 2.09 24.86 29.80
N PRO A 172 2.89 24.01 30.48
CA PRO A 172 4.10 23.42 29.90
C PRO A 172 3.87 22.68 28.58
N SER A 173 2.82 21.86 28.51
CA SER A 173 2.50 21.07 27.31
C SER A 173 1.64 21.84 26.29
N ARG A 174 1.27 23.09 26.61
CA ARG A 174 0.43 23.99 25.80
C ARG A 174 -0.92 23.36 25.42
N LEU A 175 -1.57 22.67 26.36
CA LEU A 175 -2.77 21.87 26.09
C LEU A 175 -3.91 22.22 27.05
N ILE A 176 -5.12 22.32 26.51
CA ILE A 176 -6.36 22.39 27.27
C ILE A 176 -7.17 21.13 26.99
N SER A 177 -7.67 20.48 28.03
CA SER A 177 -8.45 19.24 27.94
C SER A 177 -9.74 19.34 28.76
N ILE A 178 -10.86 18.90 28.19
CA ILE A 178 -12.16 18.75 28.87
C ILE A 178 -12.45 17.26 29.03
N TYR A 179 -12.76 16.85 30.26
CA TYR A 179 -13.20 15.52 30.59
C TYR A 179 -14.65 15.53 31.07
N ILE A 180 -15.48 14.62 30.53
CA ILE A 180 -16.83 14.34 31.02
C ILE A 180 -16.87 12.89 31.49
N ASN A 181 -17.28 12.64 32.73
CA ASN A 181 -17.31 11.32 33.35
C ASN A 181 -15.96 10.58 33.29
N GLY A 182 -14.85 11.33 33.37
CA GLY A 182 -13.47 10.84 33.26
C GLY A 182 -12.97 10.61 31.83
N ARG A 183 -13.82 10.79 30.81
CA ARG A 183 -13.46 10.62 29.40
C ARG A 183 -13.06 11.94 28.77
N LEU A 184 -11.97 11.97 28.03
CA LEU A 184 -11.58 13.14 27.24
C LEU A 184 -12.64 13.40 26.17
N ARG A 185 -13.26 14.59 26.20
CA ARG A 185 -14.31 15.01 25.27
C ARG A 185 -13.97 16.29 24.50
N GLY A 186 -12.92 17.02 24.86
CA GLY A 186 -12.43 18.15 24.08
C GLY A 186 -10.95 18.38 24.36
N GLU A 187 -10.19 18.72 23.34
CA GLU A 187 -8.77 19.05 23.49
C GLU A 187 -8.34 20.11 22.48
N GLN A 188 -7.53 21.07 22.90
CA GLN A 188 -7.03 22.16 22.05
C GLN A 188 -5.64 22.61 22.51
N LYS A 189 -4.75 22.92 21.56
CA LYS A 189 -3.46 23.55 21.88
C LYS A 189 -3.63 25.05 22.16
N LEU A 190 -2.95 25.54 23.18
CA LEU A 190 -2.86 26.96 23.50
C LEU A 190 -2.10 27.72 22.38
N PRO A 191 -2.70 28.74 21.74
CA PRO A 191 -2.04 29.54 20.69
C PRO A 191 -0.74 30.14 21.20
N PRO A 192 0.40 30.12 20.48
CA PRO A 192 1.71 30.55 20.99
C PRO A 192 1.73 31.89 21.75
N GLU A 193 0.89 32.83 21.34
CA GLU A 193 0.72 34.15 21.92
C GLU A 193 -0.08 34.20 23.24
N PHE A 194 -0.73 33.11 23.64
CA PHE A 194 -1.54 33.04 24.85
C PHE A 194 -0.67 32.70 26.08
N ASP A 195 -0.40 33.69 26.94
CA ASP A 195 0.41 33.58 28.17
C ASP A 195 -0.24 34.33 29.35
N ALA A 196 -1.52 34.05 29.59
CA ALA A 196 -2.33 34.73 30.59
C ALA A 196 -1.77 34.56 32.02
N ASP A 197 -1.55 35.68 32.71
CA ASP A 197 -1.24 35.71 34.15
C ASP A 197 -2.53 35.87 34.97
N LEU A 198 -3.03 34.75 35.50
CA LEU A 198 -4.27 34.67 36.28
C LEU A 198 -4.08 35.10 37.76
N SER A 199 -3.20 36.08 38.01
CA SER A 199 -2.96 36.68 39.32
C SER A 199 -3.94 37.81 39.68
N VAL A 200 -4.87 38.17 38.79
CA VAL A 200 -5.81 39.28 38.96
C VAL A 200 -7.17 38.86 39.55
N ASN A 201 -7.78 39.73 40.36
CA ASN A 201 -9.11 39.61 40.99
C ASN A 201 -9.37 38.41 41.93
N GLY A 202 -8.65 37.29 41.82
CA GLY A 202 -8.62 36.18 42.79
C GLY A 202 -9.95 35.48 43.12
N GLU A 203 -11.11 35.98 42.65
CA GLU A 203 -12.42 35.43 42.96
C GLU A 203 -12.67 34.18 42.11
N PHE A 204 -12.84 33.03 42.76
CA PHE A 204 -13.27 31.77 42.15
C PHE A 204 -14.75 31.54 42.46
N THR A 205 -15.51 31.16 41.44
CA THR A 205 -16.98 31.02 41.54
C THR A 205 -17.47 29.71 40.94
N LEU A 206 -18.42 29.06 41.63
CA LEU A 206 -19.39 28.13 41.06
C LEU A 206 -20.69 28.92 40.81
N GLY A 207 -21.11 28.97 39.56
CA GLY A 207 -22.09 29.94 39.09
C GLY A 207 -21.51 31.35 38.91
N ASN A 208 -22.31 32.29 38.42
CA ASN A 208 -21.91 33.68 38.21
C ASN A 208 -23.13 34.62 38.17
N GLY A 209 -22.91 35.92 38.37
CA GLY A 209 -23.94 36.96 38.18
C GLY A 209 -24.41 37.15 36.73
N TRP A 210 -23.74 36.55 35.74
CA TRP A 210 -24.09 36.62 34.33
C TRP A 210 -24.32 35.22 33.76
N GLN A 211 -25.52 35.01 33.18
CA GLN A 211 -25.95 33.75 32.56
C GLN A 211 -25.71 32.51 33.46
N ASN A 212 -26.15 32.60 34.72
CA ASN A 212 -25.78 31.66 35.77
C ASN A 212 -26.14 30.20 35.44
N TYR A 213 -25.34 29.25 35.96
CA TYR A 213 -25.64 27.83 35.98
C TYR A 213 -26.98 27.54 36.66
N TRP A 214 -27.74 26.61 36.08
CA TRP A 214 -29.02 26.14 36.63
C TRP A 214 -28.93 24.63 36.83
N GLY A 215 -28.82 24.21 38.08
CA GLY A 215 -28.73 22.80 38.45
C GLY A 215 -28.05 22.58 39.80
N ALA A 216 -27.93 21.31 40.17
CA ALA A 216 -27.18 20.92 41.36
C ALA A 216 -25.69 20.76 41.03
N ALA A 217 -24.81 21.11 41.97
CA ALA A 217 -23.38 20.88 41.87
C ALA A 217 -22.84 20.34 43.20
N ASP A 218 -21.93 19.38 43.08
CA ASP A 218 -21.33 18.67 44.20
C ASP A 218 -19.83 18.46 43.96
N GLU A 219 -19.06 18.24 45.02
CA GLU A 219 -17.65 17.79 44.96
C GLU A 219 -16.76 18.71 44.09
N VAL A 220 -16.95 20.03 44.20
CA VAL A 220 -16.21 21.06 43.45
C VAL A 220 -14.76 21.09 43.91
N ARG A 221 -13.82 21.04 42.95
CA ARG A 221 -12.39 21.16 43.21
C ARG A 221 -11.69 22.15 42.29
N LEU A 222 -10.68 22.84 42.82
CA LEU A 222 -9.74 23.67 42.06
C LEU A 222 -8.30 23.30 42.45
N TYR A 223 -7.48 22.97 41.46
CA TYR A 223 -6.06 22.70 41.62
C TYR A 223 -5.23 23.79 40.93
N ASN A 224 -4.07 24.15 41.50
CA ASN A 224 -3.05 25.01 40.86
C ASN A 224 -2.01 24.21 40.06
N ARG A 225 -2.42 23.02 39.59
CA ARG A 225 -1.65 22.19 38.66
C ARG A 225 -2.58 21.52 37.64
N ALA A 226 -2.00 21.03 36.56
CA ALA A 226 -2.70 20.13 35.65
C ALA A 226 -2.80 18.74 36.28
N LEU A 227 -4.00 18.17 36.31
CA LEU A 227 -4.20 16.76 36.59
C LEU A 227 -4.03 15.95 35.30
N SER A 228 -3.32 14.83 35.39
CA SER A 228 -3.27 13.84 34.30
C SER A 228 -4.62 13.12 34.14
N LYS A 229 -4.84 12.50 32.97
CA LYS A 229 -6.03 11.67 32.72
C LYS A 229 -6.22 10.57 33.78
N SER A 230 -5.15 9.94 34.22
CA SER A 230 -5.20 8.89 35.25
C SER A 230 -5.63 9.44 36.61
N GLU A 231 -5.16 10.64 36.99
CA GLU A 231 -5.58 11.31 38.23
C GLU A 231 -7.05 11.73 38.18
N VAL A 232 -7.51 12.32 37.06
CA VAL A 232 -8.93 12.64 36.86
C VAL A 232 -9.77 11.36 37.00
N ASN A 233 -9.36 10.25 36.36
CA ASN A 233 -10.07 8.98 36.47
C ASN A 233 -10.06 8.39 37.89
N ALA A 234 -8.95 8.51 38.62
CA ALA A 234 -8.86 8.03 40.00
C ALA A 234 -9.83 8.75 40.94
N LEU A 235 -10.12 10.03 40.68
CA LEU A 235 -11.10 10.81 41.44
C LEU A 235 -12.55 10.48 41.05
N VAL A 236 -12.81 10.20 39.76
CA VAL A 236 -14.17 10.01 39.24
C VAL A 236 -14.66 8.58 39.39
N ALA A 237 -13.81 7.59 39.09
CA ALA A 237 -14.21 6.18 38.99
C ALA A 237 -14.89 5.63 40.25
N PRO A 238 -14.43 5.91 41.49
CA PRO A 238 -15.08 5.43 42.70
C PRO A 238 -16.50 5.98 42.91
N LEU A 239 -16.82 7.13 42.31
CA LEU A 239 -18.06 7.87 42.52
C LEU A 239 -19.11 7.63 41.43
N LYS A 240 -18.72 7.07 40.27
CA LYS A 240 -19.64 6.83 39.14
C LYS A 240 -20.90 6.06 39.54
N THR A 241 -20.76 5.01 40.35
CA THR A 241 -21.89 4.20 40.82
C THR A 241 -22.84 5.00 41.71
N ALA A 242 -22.30 5.78 42.66
CA ALA A 242 -23.10 6.61 43.56
C ALA A 242 -23.90 7.65 42.76
N PHE A 243 -23.28 8.29 41.77
CA PHE A 243 -23.93 9.28 40.91
C PHE A 243 -24.73 8.69 39.74
N ASN A 244 -24.90 7.36 39.67
CA ASN A 244 -25.63 6.66 38.62
C ASN A 244 -25.13 6.99 37.19
N VAL A 245 -23.82 7.14 37.03
CA VAL A 245 -23.16 7.32 35.74
C VAL A 245 -22.78 5.95 35.19
N VAL A 246 -23.61 5.45 34.27
CA VAL A 246 -23.38 4.19 33.58
C VAL A 246 -22.81 4.48 32.19
N PRO A 247 -21.65 3.91 31.80
CA PRO A 247 -21.15 4.05 30.44
C PRO A 247 -22.11 3.37 29.46
N THR A 248 -22.30 3.99 28.30
CA THR A 248 -22.95 3.31 27.17
C THR A 248 -22.16 2.07 26.74
N ALA A 249 -22.77 1.16 25.98
CA ALA A 249 -22.06 -0.03 25.49
C ALA A 249 -20.81 0.32 24.67
N ALA A 250 -20.88 1.36 23.83
CA ALA A 250 -19.75 1.87 23.05
C ALA A 250 -18.64 2.44 23.94
N GLU A 251 -19.02 3.17 24.99
CA GLU A 251 -18.10 3.68 26.00
C GLU A 251 -17.42 2.54 26.77
N ALA A 252 -18.16 1.52 27.20
CA ALA A 252 -17.59 0.36 27.89
C ALA A 252 -16.61 -0.42 26.99
N ALA A 253 -16.93 -0.58 25.70
CA ALA A 253 -16.04 -1.18 24.72
C ALA A 253 -14.75 -0.37 24.52
N ALA A 254 -14.85 0.96 24.45
CA ALA A 254 -13.69 1.84 24.35
C ALA A 254 -12.79 1.77 25.60
N ASP A 255 -13.37 1.68 26.80
CA ASP A 255 -12.59 1.51 28.04
C ASP A 255 -11.89 0.14 28.09
N ALA A 256 -12.57 -0.92 27.66
CA ALA A 256 -11.97 -2.25 27.57
C ALA A 256 -10.80 -2.26 26.58
N LEU A 257 -10.94 -1.57 25.45
CA LEU A 257 -9.88 -1.39 24.46
C LEU A 257 -8.66 -0.65 25.05
N GLU A 258 -8.91 0.47 25.72
CA GLU A 258 -7.88 1.26 26.38
C GLU A 258 -7.15 0.43 27.46
N ALA A 259 -7.89 -0.34 28.26
CA ALA A 259 -7.32 -1.23 29.27
C ALA A 259 -6.42 -2.32 28.65
N MET A 260 -6.81 -2.91 27.51
CA MET A 260 -5.97 -3.87 26.79
C MET A 260 -4.70 -3.21 26.23
N GLN A 261 -4.81 -2.01 25.67
CA GLN A 261 -3.66 -1.23 25.18
C GLN A 261 -2.69 -0.92 26.33
N GLN A 262 -3.21 -0.51 27.49
CA GLN A 262 -2.39 -0.32 28.69
C GLN A 262 -1.74 -1.63 29.15
N GLY A 263 -2.47 -2.75 29.12
CA GLY A 263 -1.93 -4.07 29.44
C GLY A 263 -0.74 -4.47 28.55
N PHE A 264 -0.78 -4.14 27.26
CA PHE A 264 0.37 -4.32 26.37
C PHE A 264 1.53 -3.38 26.70
N SER A 265 1.25 -2.11 27.03
CA SER A 265 2.28 -1.15 27.46
C SER A 265 2.99 -1.63 28.74
N ASP A 266 2.24 -2.10 29.72
CA ASP A 266 2.78 -2.65 30.97
C ASP A 266 3.62 -3.91 30.71
N ALA A 267 3.16 -4.79 29.82
CA ALA A 267 3.91 -5.97 29.41
C ALA A 267 5.22 -5.60 28.71
N ASN A 268 5.21 -4.60 27.83
CA ASN A 268 6.41 -4.07 27.18
C ASN A 268 7.39 -3.47 28.21
N ALA A 269 6.89 -2.70 29.18
CA ALA A 269 7.72 -2.12 30.23
C ALA A 269 8.37 -3.18 31.12
N ALA A 270 7.65 -4.26 31.46
CA ALA A 270 8.20 -5.41 32.17
C ALA A 270 9.24 -6.16 31.32
N TRP A 271 8.96 -6.36 30.04
CA TRP A 271 9.89 -6.99 29.09
C TRP A 271 11.20 -6.22 28.94
N ALA A 272 11.15 -4.89 28.83
CA ALA A 272 12.33 -4.03 28.75
C ALA A 272 13.23 -4.18 29.99
N LYS A 273 12.64 -4.46 31.16
CA LYS A 273 13.34 -4.78 32.41
C LYS A 273 13.77 -6.25 32.53
N LYS A 274 13.53 -7.06 31.49
CA LYS A 274 13.72 -8.53 31.45
C LYS A 274 12.89 -9.30 32.49
N ASP A 275 11.81 -8.69 33.02
CA ASP A 275 10.84 -9.36 33.86
C ASP A 275 9.77 -10.04 32.99
N PHE A 276 10.17 -11.13 32.35
CA PHE A 276 9.29 -11.90 31.46
C PHE A 276 8.11 -12.53 32.19
N THR A 277 8.22 -12.77 33.50
CA THR A 277 7.12 -13.33 34.30
C THR A 277 6.02 -12.28 34.50
N ALA A 278 6.38 -11.06 34.92
CA ALA A 278 5.40 -9.97 35.01
C ALA A 278 4.80 -9.64 33.64
N ALA A 279 5.61 -9.64 32.57
CA ALA A 279 5.11 -9.44 31.22
C ALA A 279 4.04 -10.49 30.84
N ARG A 280 4.33 -11.79 31.05
CA ARG A 280 3.36 -12.87 30.79
C ARG A 280 2.10 -12.74 31.63
N GLN A 281 2.19 -12.36 32.90
CA GLN A 281 1.00 -12.18 33.75
C GLN A 281 0.03 -11.13 33.17
N ARG A 282 0.55 -10.01 32.67
CA ARG A 282 -0.26 -8.97 32.00
C ARG A 282 -0.91 -9.50 30.71
N LEU A 283 -0.15 -10.24 29.90
CA LEU A 283 -0.63 -10.79 28.63
C LEU A 283 -1.67 -11.90 28.84
N ILE A 284 -1.50 -12.77 29.85
CA ILE A 284 -2.46 -13.83 30.19
C ILE A 284 -3.82 -13.23 30.56
N ALA A 285 -3.84 -12.09 31.26
CA ALA A 285 -5.09 -11.39 31.57
C ALA A 285 -5.85 -10.95 30.30
N ILE A 286 -5.14 -10.62 29.22
CA ILE A 286 -5.75 -10.29 27.92
C ILE A 286 -6.24 -11.56 27.22
N VAL A 287 -5.42 -12.60 27.17
CA VAL A 287 -5.77 -13.89 26.55
C VAL A 287 -7.01 -14.52 27.19
N THR A 288 -7.14 -14.41 28.51
CA THR A 288 -8.25 -15.02 29.26
C THR A 288 -9.51 -14.13 29.32
N ASN A 289 -9.44 -12.89 28.81
CA ASN A 289 -10.60 -12.01 28.75
C ASN A 289 -11.53 -12.42 27.60
N SER A 290 -12.71 -12.96 27.93
CA SER A 290 -13.71 -13.36 26.94
C SER A 290 -14.27 -12.21 26.10
N HIS A 291 -14.16 -10.96 26.59
CA HIS A 291 -14.58 -9.76 25.88
C HIS A 291 -13.46 -9.17 25.00
N ALA A 292 -12.23 -9.67 25.09
CA ALA A 292 -11.15 -9.23 24.21
C ALA A 292 -11.36 -9.79 22.80
N PRO A 293 -11.27 -8.97 21.74
CA PRO A 293 -11.34 -9.46 20.36
C PRO A 293 -10.25 -10.51 20.09
N ALA A 294 -10.54 -11.46 19.19
CA ALA A 294 -9.63 -12.58 18.93
C ALA A 294 -8.24 -12.15 18.43
N HIS A 295 -8.14 -11.04 17.68
CA HIS A 295 -6.85 -10.49 17.23
C HIS A 295 -6.02 -9.87 18.40
N TYR A 296 -6.68 -9.30 19.42
CA TYR A 296 -6.01 -8.87 20.67
C TYR A 296 -5.51 -10.08 21.48
N ARG A 297 -6.35 -11.11 21.64
CA ARG A 297 -5.97 -12.33 22.36
C ARG A 297 -4.81 -13.05 21.68
N SER A 298 -4.89 -13.24 20.37
CA SER A 298 -3.84 -13.90 19.59
C SER A 298 -2.53 -13.13 19.61
N TYR A 299 -2.56 -11.79 19.51
CA TYR A 299 -1.35 -10.99 19.67
C TYR A 299 -0.73 -11.13 21.08
N ALA A 300 -1.55 -11.06 22.13
CA ALA A 300 -1.08 -11.29 23.49
C ALA A 300 -0.45 -12.69 23.66
N HIS A 301 -1.05 -13.71 23.04
CA HIS A 301 -0.56 -15.07 23.06
C HIS A 301 0.77 -15.22 22.30
N LEU A 302 0.93 -14.60 21.13
CA LEU A 302 2.20 -14.53 20.40
C LEU A 302 3.29 -13.88 21.27
N ARG A 303 2.99 -12.79 21.96
CA ARG A 303 3.93 -12.14 22.90
C ARG A 303 4.33 -13.07 24.05
N ILE A 304 3.42 -13.89 24.58
CA ILE A 304 3.76 -14.90 25.59
C ILE A 304 4.78 -15.91 25.03
N ALA A 305 4.52 -16.48 23.84
CA ALA A 305 5.43 -17.42 23.20
C ALA A 305 6.81 -16.81 22.93
N GLN A 306 6.85 -15.58 22.39
CA GLN A 306 8.08 -14.82 22.18
C GLN A 306 8.84 -14.56 23.50
N SER A 307 8.14 -14.36 24.62
CA SER A 307 8.79 -14.14 25.92
C SER A 307 9.57 -15.37 26.38
N TYR A 308 9.08 -16.56 26.06
CA TYR A 308 9.78 -17.81 26.33
C TYR A 308 11.00 -17.96 25.43
N VAL A 309 10.91 -17.59 24.14
CA VAL A 309 12.08 -17.54 23.25
C VAL A 309 13.15 -16.60 23.82
N ALA A 310 12.76 -15.38 24.20
CA ALA A 310 13.68 -14.38 24.77
C ALA A 310 14.32 -14.82 26.11
N GLN A 311 13.62 -15.66 26.88
CA GLN A 311 14.12 -16.25 28.12
C GLN A 311 14.96 -17.52 27.90
N GLY A 312 15.18 -17.96 26.66
CA GLY A 312 15.93 -19.19 26.35
C GLY A 312 15.15 -20.46 26.68
N GLN A 313 13.83 -20.43 26.58
CA GLN A 313 12.90 -21.53 26.87
C GLN A 313 12.16 -22.00 25.61
N PRO A 314 12.86 -22.59 24.62
CA PRO A 314 12.28 -22.91 23.31
C PRO A 314 11.20 -23.99 23.37
N THR A 315 11.25 -24.92 24.33
CA THR A 315 10.22 -25.94 24.49
C THR A 315 8.89 -25.33 24.91
N GLN A 316 8.89 -24.45 25.90
CA GLN A 316 7.70 -23.71 26.34
C GLN A 316 7.17 -22.81 25.22
N ALA A 317 8.07 -22.11 24.52
CA ALA A 317 7.69 -21.28 23.37
C ALA A 317 6.98 -22.11 22.30
N ARG A 318 7.52 -23.27 21.92
CA ARG A 318 6.91 -24.18 20.95
C ARG A 318 5.51 -24.61 21.37
N THR A 319 5.33 -25.02 22.63
CA THR A 319 4.01 -25.40 23.16
C THR A 319 3.00 -24.26 23.06
N GLU A 320 3.40 -23.02 23.34
CA GLU A 320 2.50 -21.87 23.18
C GLU A 320 2.17 -21.60 21.71
N TYR A 321 3.15 -21.69 20.80
CA TYR A 321 2.88 -21.57 19.36
C TYR A 321 1.93 -22.66 18.84
N GLU A 322 2.08 -23.91 19.28
CA GLU A 322 1.17 -25.00 18.92
C GLU A 322 -0.27 -24.72 19.40
N LYS A 323 -0.45 -24.13 20.59
CA LYS A 323 -1.77 -23.69 21.07
C LYS A 323 -2.37 -22.58 20.21
N ILE A 324 -1.56 -21.61 19.80
CA ILE A 324 -1.99 -20.50 18.92
C ILE A 324 -2.45 -21.08 17.57
N ALA A 325 -1.64 -21.95 16.97
CA ALA A 325 -1.97 -22.58 15.69
C ALA A 325 -3.27 -23.40 15.74
N ALA A 326 -3.58 -24.04 16.88
CA ALA A 326 -4.79 -24.82 17.08
C ALA A 326 -6.06 -24.00 17.39
N MET A 327 -5.93 -22.69 17.65
CA MET A 327 -7.03 -21.85 18.13
C MET A 327 -7.93 -21.37 16.98
N ALA A 328 -9.10 -21.98 16.81
CA ALA A 328 -9.93 -21.80 15.62
C ALA A 328 -10.42 -20.35 15.38
N ASP A 329 -10.62 -19.57 16.44
CA ASP A 329 -11.10 -18.18 16.39
C ASP A 329 -9.98 -17.15 16.19
N TYR A 330 -8.71 -17.55 16.30
CA TYR A 330 -7.59 -16.64 16.05
C TYR A 330 -7.43 -16.32 14.55
N PRO A 331 -6.97 -15.11 14.19
CA PRO A 331 -6.69 -14.74 12.81
C PRO A 331 -5.76 -15.74 12.13
N ALA A 332 -6.08 -16.14 10.89
CA ALA A 332 -5.30 -17.14 10.16
C ALA A 332 -3.81 -16.78 10.09
N VAL A 333 -3.47 -15.50 9.80
CA VAL A 333 -2.07 -15.02 9.76
C VAL A 333 -1.29 -15.29 11.05
N HIS A 334 -1.92 -15.17 12.23
CA HIS A 334 -1.27 -15.45 13.51
C HIS A 334 -1.12 -16.97 13.77
N ARG A 335 -2.07 -17.78 13.30
CA ARG A 335 -1.99 -19.24 13.41
C ARG A 335 -0.91 -19.81 12.50
N ASP A 336 -0.85 -19.32 11.27
CA ASP A 336 0.13 -19.74 10.27
C ASP A 336 1.54 -19.32 10.72
N GLU A 337 1.69 -18.09 11.24
CA GLU A 337 2.95 -17.64 11.87
C GLU A 337 3.37 -18.54 13.03
N ALA A 338 2.44 -18.89 13.92
CA ALA A 338 2.74 -19.75 15.05
C ALA A 338 3.11 -21.17 14.61
N ALA A 339 2.43 -21.73 13.60
CA ALA A 339 2.75 -23.04 13.04
C ALA A 339 4.17 -23.06 12.46
N ASP A 340 4.55 -22.03 11.70
CA ASP A 340 5.91 -21.88 11.20
C ASP A 340 6.93 -21.81 12.34
N LEU A 341 6.70 -20.95 13.34
CA LEU A 341 7.63 -20.77 14.46
C LEU A 341 7.78 -22.05 15.31
N ALA A 342 6.70 -22.79 15.51
CA ALA A 342 6.75 -24.09 16.17
C ALA A 342 7.62 -25.10 15.36
N HIS A 343 7.46 -25.11 14.04
CA HIS A 343 8.26 -25.94 13.15
C HIS A 343 9.73 -25.51 13.14
N GLU A 344 10.02 -24.21 13.08
CA GLU A 344 11.37 -23.64 13.15
C GLU A 344 12.08 -24.04 14.46
N LEU A 345 11.39 -23.94 15.60
CA LEU A 345 11.91 -24.41 16.90
C LEU A 345 12.14 -25.92 16.92
N SER A 346 11.27 -26.71 16.30
CA SER A 346 11.45 -28.16 16.18
C SER A 346 12.62 -28.55 15.28
N ARG A 347 12.97 -27.73 14.28
CA ARG A 347 14.17 -27.92 13.46
C ARG A 347 15.43 -27.57 14.24
N ALA A 348 15.42 -26.42 14.92
CA ALA A 348 16.52 -25.99 15.77
C ALA A 348 16.84 -27.04 16.87
N ALA A 349 15.83 -27.64 17.48
CA ALA A 349 15.99 -28.71 18.47
C ALA A 349 16.67 -29.99 17.90
N ARG A 350 16.66 -30.17 16.57
CA ARG A 350 17.35 -31.27 15.87
C ARG A 350 18.73 -30.87 15.33
N GLY A 351 19.22 -29.67 15.65
CA GLY A 351 20.48 -29.14 15.12
C GLY A 351 20.41 -28.68 13.66
N LEU A 352 19.20 -28.50 13.11
CA LEU A 352 18.99 -27.98 11.76
C LEU A 352 18.83 -26.45 11.79
N PRO A 353 19.12 -25.75 10.68
CA PRO A 353 18.72 -24.35 10.53
C PRO A 353 17.22 -24.17 10.80
N PRO A 354 16.79 -23.15 11.56
CA PRO A 354 15.38 -22.95 11.90
C PRO A 354 14.50 -22.90 10.65
N ARG A 355 14.89 -22.10 9.65
CA ARG A 355 14.23 -22.04 8.35
C ARG A 355 14.86 -23.01 7.35
N ASP A 356 14.07 -23.42 6.37
CA ASP A 356 14.51 -24.25 5.24
C ASP A 356 14.26 -23.49 3.93
N PRO A 357 15.26 -22.76 3.40
CA PRO A 357 15.08 -22.00 2.17
C PRO A 357 14.69 -22.86 0.96
N ALA A 358 14.91 -24.19 1.01
CA ALA A 358 14.48 -25.08 -0.07
C ALA A 358 12.97 -25.31 -0.07
N ALA A 359 12.27 -25.06 1.05
CA ALA A 359 10.82 -25.27 1.16
C ALA A 359 9.99 -24.24 0.37
N THR A 360 10.56 -23.06 0.10
CA THR A 360 9.92 -21.96 -0.63
C THR A 360 10.37 -21.87 -2.09
N ARG A 361 11.47 -22.55 -2.45
CA ARG A 361 12.05 -22.54 -3.79
C ARG A 361 11.42 -23.60 -4.69
N VAL A 362 11.01 -23.19 -5.88
CA VAL A 362 10.51 -24.08 -6.92
C VAL A 362 11.70 -24.77 -7.61
N THR A 363 11.63 -26.08 -7.78
CA THR A 363 12.69 -26.85 -8.47
C THR A 363 12.20 -27.32 -9.82
N THR A 364 13.14 -27.45 -10.77
CA THR A 364 12.80 -28.01 -12.08
C THR A 364 12.37 -29.47 -11.91
N PRO A 365 11.19 -29.87 -12.41
CA PRO A 365 10.78 -31.27 -12.35
C PRO A 365 11.81 -32.15 -13.05
N PRO A 366 12.22 -33.28 -12.45
CA PRO A 366 13.26 -34.14 -13.02
C PRO A 366 12.86 -34.60 -14.43
N ARG A 367 13.83 -34.63 -15.34
CA ARG A 367 13.58 -35.10 -16.71
C ARG A 367 13.48 -36.63 -16.71
N PRO A 368 12.38 -37.23 -17.19
CA PRO A 368 12.30 -38.68 -17.34
C PRO A 368 13.20 -39.15 -18.49
N LYS A 369 13.52 -40.45 -18.50
CA LYS A 369 14.28 -41.06 -19.60
C LYS A 369 13.36 -41.23 -20.81
N LEU A 370 13.53 -40.37 -21.82
CA LEU A 370 12.75 -40.40 -23.06
C LEU A 370 13.32 -41.41 -24.06
N ARG A 371 12.44 -42.08 -24.82
CA ARG A 371 12.81 -43.09 -25.81
C ARG A 371 13.46 -42.50 -27.05
N HIS A 372 12.97 -41.35 -27.49
CA HIS A 372 13.34 -40.77 -28.78
C HIS A 372 14.13 -39.48 -28.64
N ARG A 373 15.03 -39.23 -29.60
CA ARG A 373 15.79 -37.98 -29.73
C ARG A 373 15.80 -37.53 -31.18
N LEU A 374 15.51 -36.26 -31.41
CA LEU A 374 15.66 -35.59 -32.69
C LEU A 374 16.63 -34.42 -32.53
N PHE A 375 17.54 -34.26 -33.48
CA PHE A 375 18.53 -33.21 -33.48
C PHE A 375 18.21 -32.19 -34.56
N VAL A 376 18.30 -30.91 -34.20
CA VAL A 376 18.13 -29.77 -35.09
C VAL A 376 19.40 -28.92 -35.03
N ALA A 377 19.92 -28.47 -36.17
CA ALA A 377 21.11 -27.62 -36.23
C ALA A 377 21.00 -26.61 -37.38
N PRO A 378 21.62 -25.42 -37.28
CA PRO A 378 21.58 -24.42 -38.36
C PRO A 378 22.19 -24.92 -39.68
N SER A 379 23.16 -25.85 -39.59
CA SER A 379 23.79 -26.53 -40.73
C SER A 379 23.06 -27.80 -41.18
N GLY A 380 21.91 -28.11 -40.57
CA GLY A 380 21.10 -29.29 -40.88
C GLY A 380 20.35 -29.18 -42.20
N SER A 381 19.52 -30.19 -42.48
CA SER A 381 18.62 -30.21 -43.63
C SER A 381 17.31 -30.89 -43.25
N ASP A 382 16.18 -30.33 -43.67
CA ASP A 382 14.86 -30.93 -43.38
C ASP A 382 14.58 -32.23 -44.15
N ALA A 383 15.46 -32.58 -45.10
CA ALA A 383 15.49 -33.90 -45.73
C ALA A 383 16.19 -34.97 -44.87
N ASN A 384 16.96 -34.56 -43.84
CA ASN A 384 17.67 -35.48 -42.99
C ASN A 384 16.72 -36.25 -42.03
N PRO A 385 17.14 -37.40 -41.49
CA PRO A 385 16.34 -38.16 -40.54
C PRO A 385 16.25 -37.53 -39.14
N GLY A 386 17.02 -36.48 -38.83
CA GLY A 386 17.04 -35.85 -37.50
C GLY A 386 17.90 -36.57 -36.47
N THR A 387 18.95 -37.26 -36.92
CA THR A 387 19.96 -37.87 -36.04
C THR A 387 21.06 -36.86 -35.70
N GLU A 388 21.88 -37.13 -34.68
CA GLU A 388 22.98 -36.23 -34.29
C GLU A 388 23.96 -35.94 -35.45
N LYS A 389 24.22 -36.93 -36.32
CA LYS A 389 25.10 -36.78 -37.48
C LYS A 389 24.42 -36.17 -38.70
N GLN A 390 23.10 -36.28 -38.78
CA GLN A 390 22.28 -35.75 -39.87
C GLN A 390 21.06 -35.04 -39.26
N PRO A 391 21.27 -33.84 -38.69
CA PRO A 391 20.22 -33.10 -38.00
C PRO A 391 19.25 -32.44 -38.98
N LEU A 392 18.04 -32.18 -38.51
CA LEU A 392 17.06 -31.34 -39.19
C LEU A 392 17.51 -29.87 -39.20
N ALA A 393 16.94 -29.05 -40.08
CA ALA A 393 17.22 -27.62 -40.12
C ALA A 393 16.21 -26.80 -39.32
N SER A 394 14.92 -27.18 -39.34
CA SER A 394 13.83 -26.39 -38.79
C SER A 394 13.07 -27.07 -37.64
N LEU A 395 12.52 -26.27 -36.73
CA LEU A 395 11.66 -26.76 -35.65
C LEU A 395 10.31 -27.29 -36.17
N ILE A 396 9.82 -26.75 -37.28
CA ILE A 396 8.56 -27.20 -37.91
C ILE A 396 8.73 -28.64 -38.36
N GLN A 397 9.82 -28.93 -39.06
CA GLN A 397 10.10 -30.29 -39.49
C GLN A 397 10.40 -31.20 -38.29
N ALA A 398 11.06 -30.70 -37.25
CA ALA A 398 11.27 -31.47 -36.02
C ALA A 398 9.96 -31.86 -35.33
N ARG A 399 9.00 -30.93 -35.18
CA ARG A 399 7.65 -31.21 -34.71
C ARG A 399 6.97 -32.28 -35.58
N ASP A 400 6.98 -32.10 -36.89
CA ASP A 400 6.29 -33.01 -37.81
C ASP A 400 6.90 -34.42 -37.81
N ARG A 401 8.22 -34.55 -37.58
CA ARG A 401 8.88 -35.85 -37.36
C ARG A 401 8.61 -36.45 -35.98
N ALA A 402 8.34 -35.63 -34.99
CA ALA A 402 8.08 -36.05 -33.62
C ALA A 402 6.64 -36.51 -33.39
N ARG A 403 5.65 -35.94 -34.09
CA ARG A 403 4.23 -36.30 -34.02
C ARG A 403 3.91 -37.80 -34.02
N PRO A 404 4.45 -38.64 -34.93
CA PRO A 404 4.15 -40.07 -34.93
C PRO A 404 4.77 -40.85 -33.75
N ILE A 405 5.70 -40.27 -32.99
CA ILE A 405 6.45 -40.97 -31.93
C ILE A 405 6.20 -40.44 -30.52
N TYR A 406 5.41 -39.38 -30.33
CA TYR A 406 5.07 -38.86 -28.99
C TYR A 406 4.44 -39.92 -28.08
N ALA A 407 3.51 -40.72 -28.63
CA ALA A 407 2.84 -41.80 -27.91
C ALA A 407 3.78 -42.99 -27.57
N ASP A 408 4.94 -43.09 -28.21
CA ASP A 408 5.94 -44.13 -27.99
C ASP A 408 7.04 -43.68 -27.01
N GLY A 409 6.62 -43.27 -25.80
CA GLY A 409 7.54 -42.99 -24.68
C GLY A 409 8.25 -41.63 -24.71
N GLY A 410 7.67 -40.64 -25.40
CA GLY A 410 8.12 -39.24 -25.38
C GLY A 410 9.39 -38.98 -26.18
N VAL A 411 9.71 -37.70 -26.39
CA VAL A 411 10.80 -37.30 -27.30
C VAL A 411 11.51 -36.04 -26.82
N GLU A 412 12.82 -36.04 -27.02
CA GLU A 412 13.68 -34.88 -26.85
C GLU A 412 14.06 -34.30 -28.22
N ILE A 413 13.66 -33.06 -28.49
CA ILE A 413 14.07 -32.28 -29.66
C ILE A 413 15.21 -31.37 -29.20
N ILE A 414 16.44 -31.68 -29.63
CA ILE A 414 17.69 -31.09 -29.17
C ILE A 414 18.21 -30.13 -30.24
N LEU A 415 18.33 -28.86 -29.88
CA LEU A 415 18.85 -27.82 -30.75
C LEU A 415 20.34 -27.62 -30.46
N ALA A 416 21.18 -27.79 -31.48
CA ALA A 416 22.60 -27.47 -31.43
C ALA A 416 22.81 -25.95 -31.24
N PRO A 417 24.00 -25.51 -30.77
CA PRO A 417 24.32 -24.09 -30.71
C PRO A 417 24.19 -23.40 -32.07
N GLY A 418 23.58 -22.22 -32.07
CA GLY A 418 23.47 -21.34 -33.23
C GLY A 418 22.11 -20.66 -33.37
N GLU A 419 21.94 -19.97 -34.48
CA GLU A 419 20.76 -19.17 -34.79
C GLU A 419 19.85 -19.89 -35.77
N TYR A 420 18.55 -19.88 -35.50
CA TYR A 420 17.50 -20.54 -36.27
C TYR A 420 16.51 -19.47 -36.73
N PRO A 421 16.55 -19.08 -38.02
CA PRO A 421 15.62 -18.10 -38.56
C PRO A 421 14.16 -18.56 -38.41
N VAL A 422 13.31 -17.70 -37.86
CA VAL A 422 11.87 -17.93 -37.73
C VAL A 422 11.11 -16.97 -38.63
N THR A 423 10.69 -17.48 -39.79
CA THR A 423 9.90 -16.72 -40.77
C THR A 423 8.39 -16.98 -40.67
N GLN A 424 8.00 -17.99 -39.89
CA GLN A 424 6.61 -18.36 -39.61
C GLN A 424 6.49 -18.99 -38.21
N THR A 425 5.31 -18.90 -37.61
CA THR A 425 5.01 -19.43 -36.28
C THR A 425 5.21 -20.95 -36.18
N LEU A 426 5.88 -21.41 -35.11
CA LEU A 426 5.80 -22.82 -34.71
C LEU A 426 4.48 -23.05 -33.98
N ALA A 427 3.49 -23.58 -34.70
CA ALA A 427 2.19 -23.94 -34.13
C ALA A 427 2.21 -25.36 -33.55
N LEU A 428 1.88 -25.48 -32.28
CA LEU A 428 1.67 -26.72 -31.54
C LEU A 428 0.21 -26.83 -31.13
N ASP A 429 -0.32 -28.05 -31.12
CA ASP A 429 -1.68 -28.34 -30.64
C ASP A 429 -1.72 -29.60 -29.80
N GLY A 430 -2.91 -30.03 -29.37
CA GLY A 430 -3.08 -31.21 -28.52
C GLY A 430 -2.38 -32.48 -29.02
N ARG A 431 -2.12 -32.62 -30.33
CA ARG A 431 -1.35 -33.74 -30.92
C ARG A 431 0.11 -33.73 -30.51
N ASP A 432 0.63 -32.58 -30.10
CA ASP A 432 2.00 -32.34 -29.68
C ASP A 432 2.19 -32.49 -28.15
N SER A 433 1.19 -33.07 -27.47
CA SER A 433 1.22 -33.34 -26.03
C SER A 433 1.98 -34.63 -25.67
N GLY A 434 2.60 -34.61 -24.49
CA GLY A 434 3.15 -35.80 -23.83
C GLY A 434 2.35 -36.20 -22.59
N THR A 435 2.95 -37.06 -21.78
CA THR A 435 2.46 -37.43 -20.44
C THR A 435 3.48 -37.07 -19.36
N ALA A 436 3.12 -37.15 -18.08
CA ALA A 436 4.05 -36.87 -16.98
C ALA A 436 5.33 -37.74 -17.02
N THR A 437 5.21 -38.99 -17.50
CA THR A 437 6.34 -39.93 -17.64
C THR A 437 7.00 -39.93 -19.01
N ALA A 438 6.32 -39.36 -20.02
CA ALA A 438 6.78 -39.26 -21.41
C ALA A 438 6.46 -37.86 -22.00
N PRO A 439 7.06 -36.78 -21.46
CA PRO A 439 6.86 -35.43 -21.96
C PRO A 439 7.49 -35.23 -23.35
N VAL A 440 7.09 -34.14 -24.00
CA VAL A 440 7.73 -33.61 -25.19
C VAL A 440 8.67 -32.47 -24.78
N VAL A 441 9.95 -32.57 -25.10
CA VAL A 441 10.97 -31.62 -24.62
C VAL A 441 11.70 -30.97 -25.79
N TYR A 442 11.49 -29.68 -25.99
CA TYR A 442 12.33 -28.84 -26.85
C TYR A 442 13.44 -28.24 -26.00
N ARG A 443 14.71 -28.51 -26.31
CA ARG A 443 15.82 -27.97 -25.51
C ARG A 443 17.02 -27.54 -26.31
N ALA A 444 17.75 -26.58 -25.76
CA ALA A 444 19.11 -26.32 -26.21
C ALA A 444 20.04 -27.46 -25.77
N GLN A 445 21.03 -27.77 -26.62
CA GLN A 445 22.12 -28.66 -26.26
C GLN A 445 22.98 -28.07 -25.15
N GLN A 446 23.23 -26.76 -25.22
CA GLN A 446 23.84 -25.93 -24.19
C GLN A 446 22.88 -24.76 -23.90
N PRO A 447 22.42 -24.55 -22.66
CA PRO A 447 21.47 -23.47 -22.34
C PRO A 447 21.95 -22.10 -22.84
N GLY A 448 21.04 -21.31 -23.42
CA GLY A 448 21.32 -19.97 -23.93
C GLY A 448 22.02 -19.91 -25.30
N THR A 449 22.30 -21.05 -25.94
CA THR A 449 23.07 -21.08 -27.20
C THR A 449 22.24 -21.38 -28.46
N ALA A 450 20.97 -21.77 -28.32
CA ALA A 450 20.05 -21.99 -29.43
C ALA A 450 19.05 -20.83 -29.53
N THR A 451 19.24 -19.96 -30.52
CA THR A 451 18.46 -18.72 -30.70
C THR A 451 17.47 -18.86 -31.83
N LEU A 452 16.18 -18.84 -31.51
CA LEU A 452 15.11 -18.66 -32.48
C LEU A 452 14.99 -17.17 -32.82
N TYR A 453 15.26 -16.79 -34.07
CA TYR A 453 15.49 -15.40 -34.47
C TYR A 453 14.48 -14.95 -35.52
N GLY A 454 13.61 -14.00 -35.18
CA GLY A 454 12.53 -13.48 -36.04
C GLY A 454 12.88 -12.21 -36.83
N GLY A 455 14.15 -11.81 -36.86
CA GLY A 455 14.60 -10.58 -37.52
C GLY A 455 15.54 -10.80 -38.70
N VAL A 456 16.17 -9.71 -39.14
CA VAL A 456 17.17 -9.70 -40.20
C VAL A 456 18.32 -8.75 -39.85
N ARG A 457 19.53 -9.09 -40.29
CA ARG A 457 20.70 -8.21 -40.19
C ARG A 457 20.83 -7.35 -41.44
N LEU A 458 21.06 -6.06 -41.25
CA LEU A 458 21.20 -5.07 -42.31
C LEU A 458 22.67 -4.61 -42.45
N SER A 459 23.09 -4.37 -43.68
CA SER A 459 24.41 -3.84 -44.04
C SER A 459 24.29 -2.98 -45.30
N GLY A 460 25.36 -2.29 -45.70
CA GLY A 460 25.36 -1.47 -46.93
C GLY A 460 24.80 -0.06 -46.77
N PHE A 461 24.76 0.47 -45.54
CA PHE A 461 24.36 1.85 -45.28
C PHE A 461 25.29 2.85 -45.98
N THR A 462 24.71 3.86 -46.63
CA THR A 462 25.44 4.94 -47.29
C THR A 462 25.05 6.31 -46.71
N PRO A 463 25.94 7.32 -46.72
CA PRO A 463 25.56 8.67 -46.31
C PRO A 463 24.37 9.21 -47.11
N VAL A 464 23.49 9.97 -46.44
CA VAL A 464 22.43 10.71 -47.13
C VAL A 464 23.06 11.83 -47.95
N THR A 465 22.80 11.84 -49.26
CA THR A 465 23.33 12.85 -50.19
C THR A 465 22.25 13.60 -50.97
N ASP A 466 21.00 13.12 -50.98
CA ASP A 466 19.89 13.76 -51.67
C ASP A 466 19.61 15.15 -51.05
N PRO A 467 19.73 16.25 -51.83
CA PRO A 467 19.49 17.60 -51.32
C PRO A 467 18.09 17.81 -50.72
N ALA A 468 17.05 17.14 -51.24
CA ALA A 468 15.68 17.26 -50.73
C ALA A 468 15.53 16.60 -49.36
N ILE A 469 16.21 15.47 -49.13
CA ILE A 469 16.25 14.80 -47.82
C ILE A 469 17.13 15.58 -46.84
N LEU A 470 18.32 16.02 -47.28
CA LEU A 470 19.22 16.85 -46.46
C LEU A 470 18.55 18.13 -45.98
N ALA A 471 17.72 18.76 -46.81
CA ALA A 471 16.98 19.98 -46.45
C ALA A 471 16.00 19.76 -45.28
N ARG A 472 15.45 18.54 -45.14
CA ARG A 472 14.54 18.16 -44.04
C ARG A 472 15.29 17.84 -42.74
N LEU A 473 16.53 17.36 -42.83
CA LEU A 473 17.34 17.03 -41.65
C LEU A 473 17.80 18.29 -40.89
N PRO A 474 17.87 18.23 -39.53
CA PRO A 474 18.55 19.21 -38.71
C PRO A 474 19.98 19.46 -39.18
N LEU A 475 20.45 20.72 -39.09
CA LEU A 475 21.76 21.12 -39.59
C LEU A 475 22.89 20.28 -38.96
N GLU A 476 22.77 20.01 -37.67
CA GLU A 476 23.70 19.22 -36.85
C GLU A 476 23.80 17.75 -37.27
N ALA A 477 22.79 17.21 -37.95
CA ALA A 477 22.73 15.81 -38.38
C ALA A 477 23.16 15.61 -39.85
N ARG A 478 23.19 16.67 -40.65
CA ARG A 478 23.61 16.60 -42.07
C ARG A 478 25.03 16.05 -42.19
N GLY A 479 25.22 15.09 -43.09
CA GLY A 479 26.49 14.38 -43.29
C GLY A 479 26.78 13.29 -42.25
N LYS A 480 25.92 13.08 -41.25
CA LYS A 480 26.07 12.02 -40.22
C LYS A 480 24.98 10.95 -40.30
N VAL A 481 23.82 11.29 -40.88
CA VAL A 481 22.75 10.33 -41.13
C VAL A 481 23.10 9.44 -42.31
N LEU A 482 22.89 8.14 -42.12
CA LEU A 482 23.03 7.12 -43.16
C LEU A 482 21.65 6.65 -43.61
N GLN A 483 21.56 6.15 -44.84
CA GLN A 483 20.37 5.57 -45.43
C GLN A 483 20.61 4.16 -45.95
N LEU A 484 19.53 3.38 -46.03
CA LEU A 484 19.50 2.05 -46.63
C LEU A 484 18.17 1.84 -47.36
N ASP A 485 18.22 1.34 -48.60
CA ASP A 485 17.03 0.90 -49.33
C ASP A 485 16.64 -0.52 -48.91
N LEU A 486 15.57 -0.66 -48.14
CA LEU A 486 15.11 -1.96 -47.65
C LEU A 486 14.56 -2.84 -48.79
N LYS A 487 14.03 -2.25 -49.88
CA LYS A 487 13.53 -3.03 -51.03
C LYS A 487 14.67 -3.74 -51.75
N ALA A 488 15.83 -3.10 -51.84
CA ALA A 488 17.04 -3.72 -52.37
C ALA A 488 17.51 -4.94 -51.55
N HIS A 489 17.08 -5.03 -50.28
CA HIS A 489 17.30 -6.18 -49.39
C HIS A 489 16.13 -7.18 -49.36
N GLY A 490 15.15 -7.06 -50.27
CA GLY A 490 13.99 -7.94 -50.35
C GLY A 490 12.91 -7.68 -49.29
N LEU A 491 13.01 -6.58 -48.54
CA LEU A 491 12.07 -6.23 -47.48
C LEU A 491 11.02 -5.25 -48.02
N THR A 492 9.76 -5.67 -48.00
CA THR A 492 8.63 -4.91 -48.57
C THR A 492 7.46 -4.72 -47.60
N ASP A 493 7.41 -5.47 -46.49
CA ASP A 493 6.46 -5.25 -45.40
C ASP A 493 7.12 -4.47 -44.26
N TYR A 494 6.73 -3.21 -44.11
CA TYR A 494 7.23 -2.30 -43.08
C TYR A 494 6.28 -2.16 -41.89
N GLY A 495 5.14 -2.84 -41.93
CA GLY A 495 4.01 -2.55 -41.06
C GLY A 495 3.50 -1.12 -41.18
N ALA A 496 2.57 -0.76 -40.29
CA ALA A 496 2.03 0.59 -40.17
C ALA A 496 2.08 1.03 -38.70
N LEU A 497 2.26 2.33 -38.48
CA LEU A 497 1.94 2.92 -37.19
C LEU A 497 0.41 3.03 -37.07
N ALA A 498 -0.08 2.83 -35.86
CA ALA A 498 -1.49 2.93 -35.53
C ALA A 498 -1.67 3.57 -34.16
N VAL A 499 -2.90 3.96 -33.89
CA VAL A 499 -3.33 4.36 -32.54
C VAL A 499 -3.15 3.18 -31.59
N ARG A 500 -2.55 3.44 -30.44
CA ARG A 500 -2.23 2.49 -29.38
C ARG A 500 -2.33 3.16 -28.02
N GLY A 501 -2.21 2.37 -26.96
CA GLY A 501 -2.28 2.82 -25.56
C GLY A 501 -3.56 2.37 -24.87
N PHE A 502 -3.83 2.94 -23.70
CA PHE A 502 -4.97 2.54 -22.88
C PHE A 502 -6.32 2.86 -23.53
N GLY A 503 -7.25 1.91 -23.46
CA GLY A 503 -8.58 2.02 -24.06
C GLY A 503 -8.60 2.09 -25.59
N GLN A 504 -7.45 1.88 -26.25
CA GLN A 504 -7.34 1.88 -27.71
C GLN A 504 -7.49 0.45 -28.29
N PRO A 505 -7.75 0.31 -29.60
CA PRO A 505 -7.77 -0.99 -30.27
C PRO A 505 -6.44 -1.76 -30.07
N PRO A 506 -6.45 -3.11 -30.20
CA PRO A 506 -5.23 -3.90 -30.08
C PRO A 506 -4.10 -3.38 -30.98
N SER A 507 -2.96 -3.08 -30.38
CA SER A 507 -1.79 -2.56 -31.08
C SER A 507 -1.31 -3.53 -32.17
N PRO A 508 -1.01 -3.04 -33.39
CA PRO A 508 -0.51 -3.91 -34.46
C PRO A 508 0.95 -4.33 -34.23
N PRO A 509 1.41 -5.39 -34.90
CA PRO A 509 2.82 -5.79 -34.88
C PRO A 509 3.73 -4.65 -35.32
N THR A 510 4.67 -4.28 -34.45
CA THR A 510 5.47 -3.04 -34.58
C THR A 510 6.89 -3.36 -35.00
N LEU A 511 7.39 -2.65 -36.01
CA LEU A 511 8.76 -2.79 -36.48
C LEU A 511 9.70 -1.92 -35.64
N GLU A 512 10.72 -2.56 -35.05
CA GLU A 512 11.79 -1.93 -34.28
C GLU A 512 13.14 -2.12 -34.99
N LEU A 513 14.01 -1.11 -34.86
CA LEU A 513 15.40 -1.13 -35.29
C LEU A 513 16.31 -1.30 -34.08
N TYR A 514 17.31 -2.17 -34.19
CA TYR A 514 18.32 -2.39 -33.17
C TYR A 514 19.73 -2.17 -33.72
N VAL A 515 20.62 -1.64 -32.87
CA VAL A 515 22.05 -1.60 -33.12
C VAL A 515 22.75 -2.23 -31.92
N ASN A 516 23.54 -3.29 -32.15
CA ASN A 516 24.19 -4.08 -31.09
C ASN A 516 23.19 -4.54 -30.01
N GLN A 517 22.04 -5.07 -30.46
CA GLN A 517 20.92 -5.50 -29.61
C GLN A 517 20.28 -4.39 -28.75
N GLN A 518 20.70 -3.13 -28.89
CA GLN A 518 20.04 -1.99 -28.26
C GLN A 518 18.98 -1.41 -29.19
N PRO A 519 17.76 -1.16 -28.71
CA PRO A 519 16.71 -0.59 -29.53
C PRO A 519 16.98 0.89 -29.82
N MET A 520 16.86 1.26 -31.09
CA MET A 520 17.02 2.64 -31.55
C MET A 520 15.71 3.41 -31.39
N THR A 521 15.81 4.72 -31.20
CA THR A 521 14.67 5.59 -30.92
C THR A 521 14.07 6.08 -32.24
N LEU A 522 12.76 5.89 -32.46
CA LEU A 522 12.08 6.62 -33.53
C LEU A 522 12.27 8.11 -33.26
N ALA A 523 12.83 8.83 -34.23
CA ALA A 523 13.17 10.24 -34.10
C ALA A 523 11.98 11.04 -33.56
N ARG A 524 12.24 11.82 -32.50
CA ARG A 524 11.20 12.44 -31.68
C ARG A 524 11.61 13.77 -31.08
N TRP A 525 10.61 14.61 -30.83
CA TRP A 525 10.75 15.85 -30.07
C TRP A 525 9.81 15.88 -28.86
N PRO A 526 10.29 16.28 -27.66
CA PRO A 526 11.71 16.43 -27.33
C PRO A 526 12.44 15.08 -27.34
N ASN A 527 13.76 15.13 -27.45
CA ASN A 527 14.61 13.94 -27.41
C ASN A 527 14.33 13.03 -26.20
N GLU A 528 14.01 13.63 -25.04
CA GLU A 528 13.69 12.91 -23.80
C GLU A 528 12.51 13.57 -23.08
N GLY A 529 11.76 12.77 -22.31
CA GLY A 529 10.61 13.25 -21.53
C GLY A 529 9.41 13.68 -22.38
N PHE A 530 8.64 14.63 -21.87
CA PHE A 530 7.43 15.15 -22.48
C PHE A 530 7.42 16.69 -22.40
N VAL A 531 6.67 17.31 -23.30
CA VAL A 531 6.31 18.74 -23.24
C VAL A 531 4.83 18.89 -22.86
N LYS A 532 4.46 20.08 -22.39
CA LYS A 532 3.06 20.46 -22.14
C LYS A 532 2.59 21.40 -23.25
N PRO A 533 1.33 21.31 -23.71
CA PRO A 533 0.79 22.30 -24.61
C PRO A 533 0.66 23.64 -23.89
N THR A 534 0.83 24.75 -24.61
CA THR A 534 0.54 26.08 -24.03
C THR A 534 -0.95 26.31 -23.86
N LYS A 535 -1.77 25.63 -24.67
CA LYS A 535 -3.24 25.64 -24.58
C LYS A 535 -3.82 24.40 -25.25
N LEU A 536 -4.85 23.81 -24.62
CA LEU A 536 -5.79 22.93 -25.30
C LEU A 536 -6.79 23.81 -26.07
N VAL A 537 -6.68 23.86 -27.40
CA VAL A 537 -7.52 24.73 -28.24
C VAL A 537 -8.87 24.08 -28.50
N GLU A 538 -8.86 22.77 -28.80
CA GLU A 538 -10.05 21.96 -29.01
C GLU A 538 -9.81 20.58 -28.37
N PRO A 539 -10.61 20.18 -27.35
CA PRO A 539 -10.57 18.83 -26.78
C PRO A 539 -10.70 17.70 -27.82
N GLY A 540 -11.48 17.92 -28.85
CA GLY A 540 -11.89 16.90 -29.82
C GLY A 540 -13.03 16.04 -29.29
N SER A 541 -13.84 15.51 -30.21
CA SER A 541 -14.99 14.66 -29.90
C SER A 541 -15.17 13.66 -31.02
N LYS A 542 -15.07 12.37 -30.70
CA LYS A 542 -15.31 11.30 -31.66
C LYS A 542 -16.78 11.29 -32.11
N ALA A 543 -17.71 11.53 -31.19
CA ALA A 543 -19.15 11.58 -31.49
C ALA A 543 -19.50 12.66 -32.52
N GLU A 544 -18.78 13.78 -32.50
CA GLU A 544 -18.98 14.91 -33.42
C GLU A 544 -18.02 14.88 -34.62
N GLY A 545 -17.12 13.90 -34.71
CA GLY A 545 -16.08 13.83 -35.74
C GLY A 545 -15.07 14.98 -35.66
N LYS A 546 -14.90 15.60 -34.49
CA LYS A 546 -14.01 16.75 -34.28
C LYS A 546 -12.62 16.31 -33.80
N PRO A 547 -11.53 16.69 -34.49
CA PRO A 547 -10.19 16.38 -34.04
C PRO A 547 -9.80 17.18 -32.79
N SER A 548 -8.75 16.74 -32.10
CA SER A 548 -8.16 17.48 -30.99
C SER A 548 -7.12 18.47 -31.51
N VAL A 549 -7.03 19.65 -30.90
CA VAL A 549 -6.08 20.71 -31.30
C VAL A 549 -5.31 21.21 -30.08
N LEU A 550 -3.98 21.13 -30.16
CA LEU A 550 -3.05 21.57 -29.13
C LEU A 550 -2.22 22.75 -29.63
N ALA A 551 -2.09 23.81 -28.83
CA ALA A 551 -1.14 24.88 -29.09
C ALA A 551 0.24 24.56 -28.48
N TYR A 552 1.30 24.99 -29.14
CA TYR A 552 2.68 24.83 -28.71
C TYR A 552 3.41 26.18 -28.72
N ASP A 553 4.56 26.25 -28.06
CA ASP A 553 5.46 27.40 -28.14
C ASP A 553 6.92 26.94 -28.23
N ASP A 554 7.26 26.42 -29.41
CA ASP A 554 8.60 25.99 -29.83
C ASP A 554 8.72 26.26 -31.34
N GLU A 555 9.93 26.45 -31.83
CA GLU A 555 10.22 26.74 -33.23
C GLU A 555 10.42 25.46 -34.06
N ARG A 556 10.76 24.32 -33.43
CA ARG A 556 10.98 23.04 -34.11
C ARG A 556 9.79 22.57 -34.96
N PRO A 557 8.52 22.69 -34.52
CA PRO A 557 7.36 22.34 -35.35
C PRO A 557 7.31 23.02 -36.72
N ALA A 558 7.96 24.17 -36.89
CA ALA A 558 8.05 24.84 -38.20
C ALA A 558 8.81 24.02 -39.26
N ARG A 559 9.63 23.04 -38.82
CA ARG A 559 10.36 22.13 -39.71
C ARG A 559 9.48 21.02 -40.27
N TRP A 560 8.38 20.67 -39.59
CA TRP A 560 7.63 19.42 -39.83
C TRP A 560 6.52 19.55 -40.88
N THR A 561 6.39 20.69 -41.56
CA THR A 561 5.27 20.92 -42.49
C THR A 561 5.25 19.95 -43.68
N GLY A 562 6.38 19.29 -43.98
CA GLY A 562 6.50 18.24 -44.98
C GLY A 562 6.36 16.80 -44.45
N ALA A 563 6.16 16.61 -43.14
CA ALA A 563 6.08 15.30 -42.53
C ALA A 563 4.73 14.62 -42.85
N LYS A 564 4.77 13.45 -43.49
CA LYS A 564 3.57 12.72 -43.94
C LYS A 564 2.98 11.77 -42.90
N ASP A 565 3.78 11.34 -41.93
CA ASP A 565 3.42 10.29 -40.97
C ASP A 565 3.88 10.65 -39.56
N ALA A 566 3.70 11.90 -39.14
CA ALA A 566 4.01 12.35 -37.79
C ALA A 566 2.93 11.93 -36.79
N TRP A 567 3.35 11.55 -35.58
CA TRP A 567 2.45 11.09 -34.51
C TRP A 567 2.76 11.81 -33.20
N ILE A 568 1.76 11.96 -32.35
CA ILE A 568 1.94 12.30 -30.94
C ILE A 568 1.78 11.05 -30.06
N PHE A 569 2.56 10.95 -29.00
CA PHE A 569 2.35 10.03 -27.89
C PHE A 569 2.23 10.86 -26.61
N GLY A 570 1.30 10.53 -25.73
CA GLY A 570 1.17 11.25 -24.47
C GLY A 570 0.01 10.81 -23.59
N TYR A 571 -0.18 11.57 -22.52
CA TYR A 571 -1.30 11.47 -21.59
C TYR A 571 -2.20 12.67 -21.82
N PHE A 572 -3.39 12.43 -22.35
CA PHE A 572 -4.23 13.49 -22.95
C PHE A 572 -5.44 13.90 -22.12
N HIS A 573 -5.84 13.10 -21.13
CA HIS A 573 -6.97 13.41 -20.24
C HIS A 573 -6.65 12.98 -18.83
N PHE A 574 -6.28 11.71 -18.67
CA PHE A 574 -5.91 11.10 -17.42
C PHE A 574 -4.45 10.66 -17.46
N LEU A 575 -3.71 10.88 -16.36
CA LEU A 575 -2.26 10.60 -16.32
C LEU A 575 -1.89 9.10 -16.14
N TRP A 576 -2.91 8.24 -16.03
CA TRP A 576 -2.79 6.78 -16.08
C TRP A 576 -3.19 6.18 -17.44
N ALA A 577 -3.43 7.00 -18.46
CA ALA A 577 -3.91 6.54 -19.76
C ALA A 577 -3.09 7.15 -20.90
N ASP A 578 -2.02 6.46 -21.28
CA ASP A 578 -1.24 6.83 -22.47
C ASP A 578 -2.01 6.52 -23.76
N ALA A 579 -1.74 7.30 -24.80
CA ALA A 579 -2.14 6.95 -26.16
C ALA A 579 -1.22 7.56 -27.22
N THR A 580 -1.33 7.05 -28.45
CA THR A 580 -0.86 7.75 -29.65
C THR A 580 -2.00 8.34 -30.47
N ALA A 581 -1.72 9.43 -31.18
CA ALA A 581 -2.62 9.96 -32.19
C ALA A 581 -1.83 10.46 -33.42
N LYS A 582 -2.34 10.21 -34.61
CA LYS A 582 -1.71 10.71 -35.84
C LYS A 582 -1.91 12.23 -35.95
N ILE A 583 -0.90 12.95 -36.42
CA ILE A 583 -1.02 14.38 -36.73
C ILE A 583 -1.59 14.52 -38.14
N ALA A 584 -2.67 15.31 -38.29
CA ALA A 584 -3.22 15.67 -39.59
C ALA A 584 -2.68 17.00 -40.11
N LYS A 585 -2.47 17.97 -39.22
CA LYS A 585 -2.03 19.32 -39.62
C LYS A 585 -1.14 19.94 -38.55
N ILE A 586 -0.11 20.64 -39.01
CA ILE A 586 0.70 21.56 -38.20
C ILE A 586 0.50 22.96 -38.80
N ASP A 587 -0.01 23.88 -37.99
CA ASP A 587 -0.21 25.28 -38.37
C ASP A 587 0.86 26.15 -37.70
N THR A 588 1.86 26.56 -38.46
CA THR A 588 3.02 27.30 -37.95
C THR A 588 2.71 28.76 -37.65
N ALA A 589 1.67 29.33 -38.28
CA ALA A 589 1.22 30.68 -38.01
C ALA A 589 0.40 30.74 -36.71
N ALA A 590 -0.51 29.77 -36.52
CA ALA A 590 -1.29 29.65 -35.29
C ALA A 590 -0.54 28.95 -34.15
N LYS A 591 0.63 28.35 -34.43
CA LYS A 591 1.39 27.45 -33.55
C LYS A 591 0.53 26.33 -32.95
N THR A 592 -0.16 25.56 -33.81
CA THR A 592 -1.03 24.45 -33.38
C THR A 592 -0.75 23.13 -34.08
N ILE A 593 -1.00 22.02 -33.37
CA ILE A 593 -1.01 20.65 -33.87
C ILE A 593 -2.46 20.16 -33.83
N THR A 594 -2.96 19.68 -34.96
CA THR A 594 -4.30 19.06 -35.09
C THR A 594 -4.15 17.56 -35.31
N THR A 595 -4.82 16.74 -34.50
CA THR A 595 -4.83 15.29 -34.68
C THR A 595 -5.71 14.88 -35.86
N ALA A 596 -5.45 13.72 -36.46
CA ALA A 596 -6.27 13.17 -37.54
C ALA A 596 -7.61 12.62 -37.07
N GLN A 597 -7.70 12.27 -35.78
CA GLN A 597 -8.90 11.79 -35.12
C GLN A 597 -8.94 12.30 -33.68
N ALA A 598 -10.14 12.38 -33.12
CA ALA A 598 -10.33 12.71 -31.71
C ALA A 598 -9.65 11.66 -30.81
N TYR A 599 -9.09 12.13 -29.70
CA TYR A 599 -8.86 11.25 -28.55
C TYR A 599 -10.22 10.91 -27.91
N ASP A 600 -10.47 9.63 -27.66
CA ASP A 600 -11.82 9.14 -27.31
C ASP A 600 -11.98 8.78 -25.82
N TYR A 601 -10.88 8.45 -25.14
CA TYR A 601 -10.95 8.06 -23.74
C TYR A 601 -11.27 9.28 -22.86
N GLY A 602 -12.19 9.14 -21.91
CA GLY A 602 -12.69 10.26 -21.10
C GLY A 602 -13.53 11.30 -21.87
N GLY A 603 -13.90 11.04 -23.13
CA GLY A 603 -14.76 11.92 -23.93
C GLY A 603 -14.04 13.06 -24.65
N GLY A 604 -12.71 13.04 -24.74
CA GLY A 604 -11.89 14.08 -25.38
C GLY A 604 -10.62 14.35 -24.59
N MET A 605 -9.72 15.19 -25.11
CA MET A 605 -8.56 15.63 -24.31
C MET A 605 -9.02 16.57 -23.18
N SER A 606 -8.34 16.55 -22.04
CA SER A 606 -8.62 17.42 -20.90
C SER A 606 -7.35 17.94 -20.26
N ASN A 607 -7.35 19.22 -19.87
CA ASN A 607 -6.23 19.84 -19.17
C ASN A 607 -6.38 19.80 -17.63
N GLU A 608 -7.38 19.11 -17.09
CA GLU A 608 -7.64 19.06 -15.63
C GLU A 608 -6.47 18.46 -14.85
N GLN A 609 -5.89 17.37 -15.34
CA GLN A 609 -4.69 16.75 -14.75
C GLN A 609 -3.39 17.18 -15.46
N GLY A 610 -3.51 18.02 -16.50
CA GLY A 610 -2.43 18.48 -17.35
C GLY A 610 -2.11 17.52 -18.49
N ILE A 611 -2.09 18.04 -19.72
CA ILE A 611 -1.69 17.26 -20.89
C ILE A 611 -0.16 17.25 -21.00
N MET A 612 0.40 16.09 -21.35
CA MET A 612 1.81 15.98 -21.72
C MET A 612 2.00 15.05 -22.90
N TYR A 613 2.91 15.40 -23.81
CA TYR A 613 3.13 14.64 -25.02
C TYR A 613 4.55 14.81 -25.58
N TYR A 614 4.92 13.94 -26.51
CA TYR A 614 6.02 14.15 -27.44
C TYR A 614 5.54 13.83 -28.86
N VAL A 615 6.22 14.37 -29.86
CA VAL A 615 5.98 14.11 -31.28
C VAL A 615 7.04 13.14 -31.79
N PHE A 616 6.69 12.14 -32.58
CA PHE A 616 7.63 11.13 -33.08
C PHE A 616 7.34 10.70 -34.52
N ASN A 617 8.26 9.89 -35.06
CA ASN A 617 8.28 9.40 -36.44
C ASN A 617 8.51 10.52 -37.46
N LEU A 618 9.51 11.36 -37.18
CA LEU A 618 9.88 12.54 -37.96
C LEU A 618 11.30 12.42 -38.50
N LEU A 619 11.48 12.48 -39.82
CA LEU A 619 12.82 12.62 -40.42
C LEU A 619 13.48 13.91 -39.94
N GLU A 620 12.67 14.96 -39.80
CA GLU A 620 13.03 16.31 -39.38
C GLU A 620 13.56 16.38 -37.94
N GLU A 621 13.41 15.32 -37.15
CA GLU A 621 13.89 15.23 -35.77
C GLU A 621 14.96 14.15 -35.60
N ILE A 622 15.60 13.65 -36.67
CA ILE A 622 16.85 12.89 -36.50
C ILE A 622 17.96 13.89 -36.15
N ASP A 623 18.15 14.17 -34.87
CA ASP A 623 19.08 15.20 -34.40
C ASP A 623 20.24 14.67 -33.54
N ARG A 624 20.14 13.42 -33.06
CA ARG A 624 21.19 12.79 -32.24
C ARG A 624 21.50 11.33 -32.61
N PRO A 625 22.69 10.82 -32.26
CA PRO A 625 23.03 9.40 -32.44
C PRO A 625 22.01 8.47 -31.79
N GLY A 626 21.62 7.42 -32.50
CA GLY A 626 20.64 6.42 -32.05
C GLY A 626 19.20 6.68 -32.50
N GLU A 627 18.94 7.76 -33.23
CA GLU A 627 17.63 8.05 -33.82
C GLU A 627 17.49 7.54 -35.25
N TRP A 628 16.27 7.13 -35.60
CA TRP A 628 15.96 6.62 -36.93
C TRP A 628 14.55 7.00 -37.40
N TYR A 629 14.36 6.92 -38.72
CA TYR A 629 13.10 7.12 -39.43
C TYR A 629 13.01 6.14 -40.60
N LEU A 630 11.82 5.60 -40.87
CA LEU A 630 11.56 4.78 -42.05
C LEU A 630 10.50 5.46 -42.91
N ASP A 631 10.89 5.87 -44.11
CA ASP A 631 9.94 6.29 -45.13
C ASP A 631 9.27 5.04 -45.71
N ARG A 632 8.03 4.79 -45.28
CA ARG A 632 7.26 3.60 -45.68
C ARG A 632 6.76 3.65 -47.12
N ASP A 633 6.67 4.84 -47.73
CA ASP A 633 6.30 4.98 -49.14
C ASP A 633 7.43 4.45 -50.03
N THR A 634 8.66 4.89 -49.73
CA THR A 634 9.84 4.60 -50.54
C THR A 634 10.56 3.31 -50.12
N GLY A 635 10.49 2.94 -48.83
CA GLY A 635 11.23 1.83 -48.24
C GLY A 635 12.64 2.21 -47.79
N ILE A 636 12.94 3.51 -47.67
CA ILE A 636 14.27 3.98 -47.24
C ILE A 636 14.31 4.14 -45.71
N LEU A 637 15.22 3.42 -45.09
CA LEU A 637 15.56 3.53 -43.67
C LEU A 637 16.66 4.59 -43.49
N TYR A 638 16.43 5.56 -42.62
CA TYR A 638 17.40 6.58 -42.22
C TYR A 638 17.80 6.37 -40.75
N LEU A 639 19.10 6.39 -40.47
CA LEU A 639 19.65 6.18 -39.13
C LEU A 639 20.78 7.18 -38.89
N TYR A 640 20.75 7.90 -37.76
CA TYR A 640 21.95 8.52 -37.20
C TYR A 640 22.65 7.47 -36.33
N PRO A 641 23.78 6.89 -36.78
CA PRO A 641 24.42 5.80 -36.07
C PRO A 641 24.86 6.20 -34.66
N PRO A 642 24.63 5.35 -33.63
CA PRO A 642 25.16 5.57 -32.28
C PRO A 642 26.70 5.40 -32.21
N GLY A 643 27.31 4.87 -33.28
CA GLY A 643 28.74 4.64 -33.40
C GLY A 643 29.10 4.11 -34.80
N ASP A 644 30.31 3.60 -34.94
CA ASP A 644 30.83 3.03 -36.20
C ASP A 644 30.06 1.75 -36.59
N LEU A 645 29.23 1.85 -37.64
CA LEU A 645 28.43 0.71 -38.11
C LEU A 645 29.27 -0.43 -38.71
N SER A 646 30.52 -0.19 -39.12
CA SER A 646 31.39 -1.27 -39.63
C SER A 646 31.76 -2.29 -38.55
N LYS A 647 31.57 -1.91 -37.28
CA LYS A 647 31.82 -2.74 -36.08
C LYS A 647 30.54 -3.06 -35.32
N ALA A 648 29.38 -2.74 -35.88
CA ALA A 648 28.09 -2.93 -35.24
C ALA A 648 27.22 -3.93 -36.02
N THR A 649 26.28 -4.56 -35.31
CA THR A 649 25.21 -5.32 -35.94
C THR A 649 23.96 -4.44 -35.97
N VAL A 650 23.44 -4.16 -37.16
CA VAL A 650 22.15 -3.48 -37.34
C VAL A 650 21.08 -4.51 -37.64
N GLU A 651 19.97 -4.50 -36.91
CA GLU A 651 18.95 -5.55 -36.98
C GLU A 651 17.54 -4.94 -37.07
N LEU A 652 16.67 -5.58 -37.84
CA LEU A 652 15.27 -5.20 -38.00
C LEU A 652 14.35 -6.35 -37.59
N SER A 653 13.32 -6.08 -36.80
CA SER A 653 12.30 -7.08 -36.46
C SER A 653 11.35 -7.32 -37.64
N LEU A 654 11.11 -8.59 -38.03
CA LEU A 654 10.25 -8.91 -39.19
C LEU A 654 9.05 -9.80 -38.86
N LEU A 655 9.19 -10.78 -37.97
CA LEU A 655 8.13 -11.74 -37.68
C LEU A 655 6.92 -11.05 -37.02
N SER A 656 5.79 -10.97 -37.72
CA SER A 656 4.57 -10.25 -37.29
C SER A 656 3.56 -11.11 -36.52
N GLN A 657 3.80 -12.42 -36.45
CA GLN A 657 2.98 -13.38 -35.70
C GLN A 657 3.73 -13.84 -34.44
N PRO A 658 3.03 -14.45 -33.46
CA PRO A 658 3.72 -15.08 -32.34
C PRO A 658 4.77 -16.09 -32.80
N MET A 659 5.95 -16.11 -32.18
CA MET A 659 7.03 -17.03 -32.55
C MET A 659 6.62 -18.49 -32.31
N ILE A 660 5.97 -18.75 -31.18
CA ILE A 660 5.37 -20.05 -30.84
C ILE A 660 3.91 -19.85 -30.44
N THR A 661 3.05 -20.76 -30.92
CA THR A 661 1.70 -20.94 -30.38
C THR A 661 1.51 -22.38 -29.93
N GLY A 662 0.77 -22.58 -28.84
CA GLY A 662 0.41 -23.89 -28.29
C GLY A 662 -1.03 -23.87 -27.84
N THR A 663 -1.91 -24.74 -28.36
CA THR A 663 -3.31 -24.83 -27.90
C THR A 663 -3.64 -26.24 -27.41
N GLY A 664 -4.16 -26.36 -26.18
CA GLY A 664 -4.53 -27.65 -25.61
C GLY A 664 -3.34 -28.57 -25.34
N LEU A 665 -2.16 -28.00 -25.06
CA LEU A 665 -0.93 -28.77 -24.82
C LEU A 665 -0.96 -29.44 -23.44
N SER A 666 -0.34 -30.61 -23.34
CA SER A 666 -0.08 -31.24 -22.05
C SER A 666 1.34 -31.78 -21.95
N ASN A 667 2.03 -31.53 -20.83
CA ASN A 667 3.37 -32.06 -20.54
C ASN A 667 4.42 -31.73 -21.62
N VAL A 668 4.41 -30.49 -22.12
CA VAL A 668 5.41 -29.96 -23.07
C VAL A 668 6.42 -29.08 -22.33
N ARG A 669 7.70 -29.22 -22.62
CA ARG A 669 8.79 -28.49 -21.95
C ARG A 669 9.65 -27.74 -22.98
N PHE A 670 9.93 -26.47 -22.71
CA PHE A 670 10.93 -25.66 -23.41
C PHE A 670 12.08 -25.36 -22.44
N GLU A 671 13.30 -25.76 -22.78
CA GLU A 671 14.42 -25.73 -21.84
C GLU A 671 15.68 -25.07 -22.43
N GLY A 672 16.14 -23.98 -21.82
CA GLY A 672 17.40 -23.32 -22.17
C GLY A 672 17.42 -22.63 -23.53
N LEU A 673 16.25 -22.38 -24.14
CA LEU A 673 16.11 -21.77 -25.47
C LEU A 673 16.09 -20.23 -25.41
N VAL A 674 16.58 -19.58 -26.46
CA VAL A 674 16.49 -18.12 -26.64
C VAL A 674 15.48 -17.81 -27.75
N PHE A 675 14.52 -16.95 -27.46
CA PHE A 675 13.53 -16.43 -28.40
C PHE A 675 13.83 -14.95 -28.58
N ASP A 676 14.14 -14.54 -29.81
CA ASP A 676 14.73 -13.24 -30.06
C ASP A 676 14.18 -12.53 -31.30
N LEU A 677 13.91 -11.24 -31.13
CA LEU A 677 13.61 -10.26 -32.17
C LEU A 677 12.38 -10.57 -33.04
N ALA A 678 11.21 -10.04 -32.66
CA ALA A 678 9.98 -10.13 -33.46
C ALA A 678 9.12 -8.86 -33.37
N ARG A 679 8.30 -8.61 -34.41
CA ARG A 679 7.26 -7.56 -34.40
C ARG A 679 6.04 -7.98 -33.57
N GLY A 680 5.80 -9.28 -33.47
CA GLY A 680 4.72 -9.90 -32.71
C GLY A 680 5.15 -10.40 -31.33
N ASP A 681 4.42 -11.38 -30.82
CA ASP A 681 4.63 -11.96 -29.50
C ASP A 681 5.73 -13.05 -29.51
N GLY A 682 6.30 -13.34 -28.35
CA GLY A 682 7.22 -14.47 -28.18
C GLY A 682 6.49 -15.81 -28.20
N ILE A 683 5.86 -16.17 -27.08
CA ILE A 683 5.23 -17.49 -26.88
C ILE A 683 3.80 -17.30 -26.40
N VAL A 684 2.84 -17.99 -27.01
CA VAL A 684 1.43 -18.01 -26.58
C VAL A 684 0.97 -19.44 -26.36
N LEU A 685 0.69 -19.80 -25.12
CA LEU A 685 0.09 -21.06 -24.71
C LEU A 685 -1.36 -20.82 -24.29
N LYS A 686 -2.28 -21.59 -24.86
CA LYS A 686 -3.72 -21.51 -24.60
C LYS A 686 -4.22 -22.87 -24.14
N ASP A 687 -5.00 -22.88 -23.06
CA ASP A 687 -5.61 -24.08 -22.49
C ASP A 687 -4.58 -25.22 -22.27
N SER A 688 -3.37 -24.86 -21.86
CA SER A 688 -2.27 -25.79 -21.62
C SER A 688 -2.29 -26.38 -20.21
N ASN A 689 -1.74 -27.57 -20.05
CA ASN A 689 -1.70 -28.25 -18.78
C ASN A 689 -0.33 -28.87 -18.48
N ASN A 690 0.26 -28.50 -17.35
CA ASN A 690 1.55 -29.03 -16.91
C ASN A 690 2.67 -28.82 -17.94
N CYS A 691 2.68 -27.68 -18.63
CA CYS A 691 3.76 -27.26 -19.52
C CYS A 691 4.80 -26.43 -18.75
N LEU A 692 6.05 -26.51 -19.18
CA LEU A 692 7.18 -25.87 -18.49
C LEU A 692 8.02 -25.05 -19.47
N LEU A 693 8.32 -23.81 -19.12
CA LEU A 693 9.40 -23.03 -19.69
C LEU A 693 10.48 -22.90 -18.61
N ALA A 694 11.68 -23.45 -18.86
CA ALA A 694 12.76 -23.49 -17.87
C ALA A 694 14.07 -22.95 -18.43
N GLY A 695 14.67 -21.94 -17.79
CA GLY A 695 15.94 -21.37 -18.22
C GLY A 695 15.90 -20.70 -19.59
N CYS A 696 14.72 -20.34 -20.08
CA CYS A 696 14.54 -19.69 -21.38
C CYS A 696 14.77 -18.17 -21.30
N THR A 697 15.28 -17.59 -22.38
CA THR A 697 15.36 -16.13 -22.57
C THR A 697 14.37 -15.71 -23.65
N VAL A 698 13.46 -14.77 -23.34
CA VAL A 698 12.56 -14.16 -24.33
C VAL A 698 12.85 -12.67 -24.38
N LYS A 699 13.33 -12.17 -25.52
CA LYS A 699 13.73 -10.76 -25.64
C LYS A 699 13.47 -10.14 -27.01
N ARG A 700 13.42 -8.80 -27.02
CA ARG A 700 13.24 -7.98 -28.24
C ARG A 700 11.94 -8.31 -28.99
N MET A 701 10.87 -8.50 -28.24
CA MET A 701 9.52 -8.67 -28.80
C MET A 701 8.82 -7.33 -28.78
N ALA A 702 8.39 -6.81 -29.92
CA ALA A 702 7.58 -5.59 -29.94
C ALA A 702 6.16 -5.82 -29.40
N GLY A 703 5.68 -7.08 -29.42
CA GLY A 703 4.46 -7.54 -28.76
C GLY A 703 4.65 -7.93 -27.30
N ASN A 704 3.91 -8.95 -26.85
CA ASN A 704 4.04 -9.58 -25.54
C ASN A 704 5.20 -10.60 -25.52
N GLY A 705 5.76 -10.85 -24.33
CA GLY A 705 6.80 -11.87 -24.15
C GLY A 705 6.24 -13.30 -24.13
N ILE A 706 5.66 -13.72 -23.00
CA ILE A 706 5.11 -15.07 -22.79
C ILE A 706 3.68 -14.98 -22.28
N SER A 707 2.72 -15.61 -22.95
CA SER A 707 1.31 -15.60 -22.55
C SER A 707 0.83 -17.02 -22.28
N ILE A 708 0.29 -17.28 -21.08
CA ILE A 708 -0.44 -18.49 -20.69
C ILE A 708 -1.89 -18.08 -20.47
N LEU A 709 -2.79 -18.62 -21.29
CA LEU A 709 -4.19 -18.22 -21.37
C LEU A 709 -5.10 -19.43 -21.11
N GLY A 710 -5.62 -19.52 -19.89
CA GLY A 710 -6.39 -20.68 -19.42
C GLY A 710 -5.49 -21.86 -19.06
N GLY A 711 -6.11 -23.03 -18.91
CA GLY A 711 -5.37 -24.24 -18.55
C GLY A 711 -5.05 -24.38 -17.06
N SER A 712 -4.06 -25.21 -16.71
CA SER A 712 -3.67 -25.42 -15.31
C SER A 712 -2.24 -25.92 -15.13
N ARG A 713 -1.58 -25.54 -14.04
CA ARG A 713 -0.27 -26.05 -13.61
C ARG A 713 0.89 -25.85 -14.60
N ASP A 714 0.78 -24.87 -15.49
CA ASP A 714 1.93 -24.45 -16.29
C ASP A 714 2.91 -23.62 -15.46
N MET A 715 4.20 -23.71 -15.79
CA MET A 715 5.28 -23.12 -15.00
C MET A 715 6.27 -22.35 -15.88
N LEU A 716 6.59 -21.13 -15.47
CA LEU A 716 7.78 -20.39 -15.89
C LEU A 716 8.80 -20.47 -14.77
N LEU A 717 9.97 -21.03 -15.04
CA LEU A 717 11.02 -21.24 -14.04
C LEU A 717 12.36 -20.74 -14.55
N SER A 718 12.99 -19.84 -13.79
CA SER A 718 14.35 -19.38 -14.08
C SER A 718 14.50 -18.75 -15.48
N CYS A 719 13.43 -18.14 -16.00
CA CYS A 719 13.42 -17.46 -17.28
C CYS A 719 13.91 -16.01 -17.17
N ASP A 720 14.50 -15.49 -18.24
CA ASP A 720 14.82 -14.07 -18.39
C ASP A 720 13.93 -13.47 -19.50
N VAL A 721 13.07 -12.51 -19.14
CA VAL A 721 12.12 -11.88 -20.08
C VAL A 721 12.39 -10.38 -20.10
N HIS A 722 12.89 -9.86 -21.21
CA HIS A 722 13.29 -8.46 -21.24
C HIS A 722 13.27 -7.78 -22.61
N THR A 723 13.30 -6.45 -22.61
CA THR A 723 13.23 -5.65 -23.85
C THR A 723 11.94 -5.98 -24.62
N ILE A 724 10.80 -5.81 -23.94
CA ILE A 724 9.47 -6.15 -24.44
C ILE A 724 8.68 -4.86 -24.71
N GLY A 725 8.03 -4.79 -25.87
CA GLY A 725 7.24 -3.63 -26.29
C GLY A 725 5.96 -3.46 -25.47
N ARG A 726 5.38 -4.56 -24.99
CA ARG A 726 4.13 -4.60 -24.24
C ARG A 726 4.30 -5.40 -22.93
N ARG A 727 3.36 -6.30 -22.60
CA ARG A 727 3.39 -7.11 -21.38
C ARG A 727 4.54 -8.10 -21.44
N ALA A 728 5.34 -8.20 -20.38
CA ALA A 728 6.39 -9.21 -20.36
C ALA A 728 5.77 -10.61 -20.30
N THR A 729 4.78 -10.79 -19.42
CA THR A 729 4.02 -12.05 -19.33
C THR A 729 2.53 -11.85 -19.05
N GLU A 730 1.72 -12.81 -19.49
CA GLU A 730 0.32 -12.99 -19.10
C GLU A 730 0.17 -14.41 -18.52
N VAL A 731 -0.44 -14.53 -17.33
CA VAL A 731 -0.65 -15.79 -16.63
C VAL A 731 -2.09 -15.81 -16.12
N ILE A 732 -2.96 -16.37 -16.93
CA ILE A 732 -4.40 -16.41 -16.72
C ILE A 732 -4.78 -17.88 -16.56
N GLY A 733 -5.36 -18.25 -15.41
CA GLY A 733 -5.83 -19.62 -15.24
C GLY A 733 -6.59 -19.87 -13.95
N GLY A 734 -7.41 -20.93 -13.97
CA GLY A 734 -8.47 -21.15 -13.00
C GLY A 734 -9.79 -20.49 -13.44
N ASP A 735 -10.85 -20.81 -12.72
CA ASP A 735 -12.21 -20.33 -13.00
C ASP A 735 -12.82 -19.73 -11.74
N ARG A 736 -13.09 -18.42 -11.77
CA ARG A 736 -13.68 -17.69 -10.65
C ARG A 736 -15.13 -18.10 -10.40
N ALA A 737 -15.91 -18.39 -11.43
CA ALA A 737 -17.32 -18.77 -11.25
C ALA A 737 -17.45 -20.05 -10.40
N THR A 738 -16.48 -20.96 -10.49
CA THR A 738 -16.43 -22.22 -9.75
C THR A 738 -15.39 -22.25 -8.63
N LEU A 739 -14.56 -21.20 -8.48
CA LEU A 739 -13.36 -21.16 -7.63
C LEU A 739 -12.38 -22.31 -7.89
N THR A 740 -12.34 -22.83 -9.12
CA THR A 740 -11.40 -23.90 -9.51
C THR A 740 -10.01 -23.29 -9.71
N PRO A 741 -8.96 -23.76 -9.02
CA PRO A 741 -7.62 -23.19 -9.15
C PRO A 741 -6.95 -23.56 -10.48
N GLY A 742 -6.23 -22.59 -11.07
CA GLY A 742 -5.33 -22.82 -12.20
C GLY A 742 -4.00 -23.42 -11.76
N GLY A 743 -3.42 -22.93 -10.67
CA GLY A 743 -2.17 -23.45 -10.11
C GLY A 743 -0.94 -23.19 -10.98
N HIS A 744 -0.98 -22.15 -11.83
CA HIS A 744 0.20 -21.73 -12.58
C HIS A 744 1.27 -21.16 -11.65
N VAL A 745 2.53 -21.31 -12.04
CA VAL A 745 3.68 -20.87 -11.24
C VAL A 745 4.63 -20.02 -12.07
N VAL A 746 4.97 -18.82 -11.59
CA VAL A 746 6.09 -18.01 -12.11
C VAL A 746 7.14 -17.90 -11.02
N ALA A 747 8.29 -18.54 -11.22
CA ALA A 747 9.30 -18.66 -10.20
C ALA A 747 10.73 -18.39 -10.68
N ASN A 748 11.52 -17.69 -9.86
CA ASN A 748 12.94 -17.43 -10.13
C ASN A 748 13.23 -16.70 -11.46
N CYS A 749 12.25 -15.96 -11.99
CA CYS A 749 12.37 -15.25 -13.25
C CYS A 749 12.91 -13.84 -13.06
N ARG A 750 13.72 -13.37 -14.02
CA ARG A 750 14.15 -11.97 -14.10
C ARG A 750 13.38 -11.28 -15.23
N ILE A 751 12.60 -10.26 -14.89
CA ILE A 751 11.66 -9.62 -15.82
C ILE A 751 11.87 -8.11 -15.79
N HIS A 752 12.34 -7.52 -16.90
CA HIS A 752 12.70 -6.09 -16.92
C HIS A 752 12.61 -5.44 -18.31
N ASN A 753 12.63 -4.10 -18.36
CA ASN A 753 12.53 -3.32 -19.60
C ASN A 753 11.34 -3.74 -20.49
N PHE A 754 10.16 -3.83 -19.90
CA PHE A 754 8.88 -4.11 -20.58
C PHE A 754 8.01 -2.85 -20.65
N GLY A 755 6.88 -2.90 -21.36
CA GLY A 755 6.03 -1.73 -21.59
C GLY A 755 6.75 -0.62 -22.37
N ARG A 756 7.70 -0.96 -23.24
CA ARG A 756 8.54 0.04 -23.94
C ARG A 756 7.76 0.87 -24.97
N ILE A 757 6.80 0.26 -25.65
CA ILE A 757 6.03 0.85 -26.75
C ILE A 757 4.64 1.26 -26.25
N ASP A 758 3.90 0.32 -25.67
CA ASP A 758 2.66 0.60 -24.96
C ASP A 758 3.04 0.71 -23.47
N ARG A 759 2.76 1.84 -22.82
CA ARG A 759 3.37 2.15 -21.51
C ARG A 759 2.52 1.69 -20.33
N THR A 760 1.23 2.02 -20.35
CA THR A 760 0.38 1.90 -19.16
C THR A 760 -0.44 0.62 -19.17
N TYR A 761 -0.54 -0.05 -18.02
CA TYR A 761 -1.24 -1.34 -17.88
C TYR A 761 -0.69 -2.46 -18.78
N THR A 762 0.62 -2.38 -19.06
CA THR A 762 1.41 -3.42 -19.71
C THR A 762 2.40 -4.04 -18.70
N PRO A 763 1.93 -4.83 -17.74
CA PRO A 763 2.75 -5.28 -16.62
C PRO A 763 3.82 -6.31 -17.00
N GLY A 764 4.70 -6.55 -16.05
CA GLY A 764 5.59 -7.70 -16.05
C GLY A 764 4.80 -9.01 -16.00
N ILE A 765 3.71 -9.04 -15.21
CA ILE A 765 2.73 -10.13 -15.18
C ILE A 765 1.30 -9.58 -15.15
N GLN A 766 0.48 -9.91 -16.14
CA GLN A 766 -0.99 -9.88 -16.00
C GLN A 766 -1.40 -11.20 -15.34
N LEU A 767 -1.82 -11.16 -14.08
CA LEU A 767 -2.16 -12.35 -13.28
C LEU A 767 -3.67 -12.41 -13.09
N GLU A 768 -4.32 -13.45 -13.62
CA GLU A 768 -5.78 -13.58 -13.50
C GLU A 768 -6.23 -15.00 -13.14
N GLY A 769 -7.42 -15.09 -12.54
CA GLY A 769 -8.13 -16.33 -12.28
C GLY A 769 -8.14 -16.74 -10.81
N VAL A 770 -7.71 -17.97 -10.50
CA VAL A 770 -7.77 -18.51 -9.13
C VAL A 770 -6.52 -19.33 -8.81
N GLY A 771 -5.88 -19.08 -7.67
CA GLY A 771 -4.89 -20.01 -7.10
C GLY A 771 -3.54 -20.08 -7.83
N ASN A 772 -3.17 -19.06 -8.61
CA ASN A 772 -1.83 -18.95 -9.23
C ASN A 772 -0.78 -18.40 -8.27
N HIS A 773 0.49 -18.79 -8.45
CA HIS A 773 1.60 -18.53 -7.54
C HIS A 773 2.76 -17.79 -8.24
N VAL A 774 3.18 -16.65 -7.69
CA VAL A 774 4.33 -15.86 -8.18
C VAL A 774 5.37 -15.75 -7.08
N THR A 775 6.55 -16.34 -7.26
CA THR A 775 7.56 -16.44 -6.19
C THR A 775 9.01 -16.25 -6.60
N HIS A 776 9.82 -15.63 -5.73
CA HIS A 776 11.27 -15.51 -5.93
C HIS A 776 11.68 -14.83 -7.25
N ASN A 777 10.87 -13.93 -7.80
CA ASN A 777 11.20 -13.24 -9.05
C ASN A 777 11.89 -11.89 -8.79
N LEU A 778 12.57 -11.38 -9.81
CA LEU A 778 13.16 -10.03 -9.82
C LEU A 778 12.53 -9.20 -10.94
N PHE A 779 11.92 -8.07 -10.57
CA PHE A 779 11.29 -7.13 -11.49
C PHE A 779 11.90 -5.74 -11.39
N TYR A 780 12.24 -5.13 -12.53
CA TYR A 780 12.73 -3.75 -12.55
C TYR A 780 12.61 -3.06 -13.92
N ASP A 781 12.86 -1.74 -13.93
CA ASP A 781 12.76 -0.88 -15.10
C ASP A 781 11.36 -0.91 -15.74
N SER A 782 10.34 -0.59 -14.95
CA SER A 782 8.95 -0.55 -15.40
C SER A 782 8.39 0.88 -15.45
N PRO A 783 7.82 1.33 -16.59
CA PRO A 783 7.14 2.62 -16.66
C PRO A 783 5.81 2.65 -15.87
N SER A 784 5.23 1.47 -15.60
CA SER A 784 3.89 1.28 -15.05
C SER A 784 3.91 0.16 -14.00
N SER A 785 2.78 -0.53 -13.79
CA SER A 785 2.66 -1.65 -12.86
C SER A 785 3.59 -2.80 -13.25
N VAL A 786 4.13 -3.48 -12.25
CA VAL A 786 4.87 -4.74 -12.41
C VAL A 786 3.91 -5.92 -12.50
N MET A 787 2.81 -5.87 -11.75
CA MET A 787 1.77 -6.88 -11.79
C MET A 787 0.40 -6.23 -11.75
N ARG A 788 -0.50 -6.70 -12.61
CA ARG A 788 -1.93 -6.41 -12.53
C ARG A 788 -2.65 -7.71 -12.15
N ILE A 789 -3.41 -7.67 -11.08
CA ILE A 789 -3.91 -8.87 -10.38
C ILE A 789 -5.43 -8.85 -10.37
N GLU A 790 -6.05 -9.88 -10.97
CA GLU A 790 -7.50 -10.02 -11.01
C GLU A 790 -7.92 -11.46 -10.66
N GLY A 791 -8.33 -11.68 -9.41
CA GLY A 791 -8.68 -13.05 -9.03
C GLY A 791 -8.74 -13.34 -7.55
N ASN A 792 -8.73 -14.64 -7.27
CA ASN A 792 -8.94 -15.22 -5.95
C ASN A 792 -7.76 -16.12 -5.58
N ASP A 793 -7.44 -16.19 -4.28
CA ASP A 793 -6.48 -17.16 -3.73
C ASP A 793 -5.07 -17.14 -4.36
N HIS A 794 -4.65 -16.03 -4.98
CA HIS A 794 -3.29 -15.89 -5.50
C HIS A 794 -2.27 -15.74 -4.37
N LEU A 795 -1.09 -16.35 -4.55
CA LEU A 795 0.03 -16.21 -3.64
C LEU A 795 1.17 -15.46 -4.33
N ILE A 796 1.56 -14.33 -3.75
CA ILE A 796 2.68 -13.48 -4.22
C ILE A 796 3.71 -13.40 -3.10
N GLU A 797 4.83 -14.13 -3.24
CA GLU A 797 5.82 -14.23 -2.16
C GLU A 797 7.29 -14.18 -2.57
N TYR A 798 8.16 -13.70 -1.68
CA TYR A 798 9.62 -13.66 -1.91
C TYR A 798 10.06 -12.92 -3.19
N ASN A 799 9.23 -12.09 -3.79
CA ASN A 799 9.59 -11.33 -4.98
C ASN A 799 10.36 -10.06 -4.60
N GLU A 800 11.30 -9.68 -5.45
CA GLU A 800 12.01 -8.42 -5.41
C GLU A 800 11.54 -7.53 -6.55
N VAL A 801 11.12 -6.31 -6.22
CA VAL A 801 10.66 -5.30 -7.16
C VAL A 801 11.39 -4.02 -6.88
N HIS A 802 12.11 -3.49 -7.87
CA HIS A 802 12.75 -2.19 -7.75
C HIS A 802 12.65 -1.33 -9.01
N ASP A 803 12.69 0.00 -8.86
CA ASP A 803 12.64 0.94 -9.99
C ASP A 803 11.44 0.68 -10.93
N ALA A 804 10.25 0.72 -10.36
CA ALA A 804 8.98 0.50 -11.06
C ALA A 804 8.01 1.67 -10.87
N VAL A 805 6.99 1.76 -11.73
CA VAL A 805 6.05 2.90 -11.79
C VAL A 805 6.80 4.21 -12.07
N LEU A 806 7.71 4.18 -13.05
CA LEU A 806 8.64 5.27 -13.34
C LEU A 806 8.08 6.37 -14.26
N GLU A 807 6.85 6.24 -14.76
CA GLU A 807 6.26 7.17 -15.73
C GLU A 807 4.78 7.48 -15.45
N SER A 808 3.97 6.45 -15.20
CA SER A 808 2.51 6.60 -15.05
C SER A 808 2.10 7.12 -13.67
N ASP A 809 1.02 7.89 -13.66
CA ASP A 809 0.32 8.33 -12.46
C ASP A 809 -0.81 7.37 -12.10
N ASP A 810 -1.35 7.49 -10.88
CA ASP A 810 -2.47 6.73 -10.35
C ASP A 810 -2.29 5.21 -10.51
N GLN A 811 -1.19 4.68 -9.96
CA GLN A 811 -0.83 3.26 -10.12
C GLN A 811 -0.03 2.65 -8.96
N GLY A 812 -0.15 1.33 -8.81
CA GLY A 812 0.70 0.48 -7.98
C GLY A 812 1.69 -0.35 -8.79
N ALA A 813 2.83 -0.71 -8.20
CA ALA A 813 3.66 -1.78 -8.75
C ALA A 813 2.89 -3.11 -8.76
N MET A 814 2.11 -3.38 -7.72
CA MET A 814 1.06 -4.40 -7.67
C MET A 814 -0.30 -3.68 -7.72
N GLU A 815 -1.09 -3.94 -8.77
CA GLU A 815 -2.33 -3.21 -9.07
C GLU A 815 -3.56 -4.14 -9.05
N LEU A 816 -4.61 -3.73 -8.34
CA LEU A 816 -5.91 -4.41 -8.26
C LEU A 816 -7.02 -3.38 -8.36
N PHE A 817 -8.13 -3.72 -9.03
CA PHE A 817 -9.19 -2.75 -9.32
C PHE A 817 -10.61 -3.31 -9.15
N ALA A 818 -11.47 -2.53 -8.49
CA ALA A 818 -12.94 -2.51 -8.61
C ALA A 818 -13.73 -3.77 -8.22
N ASN A 819 -13.11 -4.82 -7.69
CA ASN A 819 -13.83 -6.06 -7.37
C ASN A 819 -13.67 -6.49 -5.90
N PRO A 820 -14.67 -6.21 -5.03
CA PRO A 820 -14.63 -6.59 -3.61
C PRO A 820 -14.71 -8.11 -3.36
N THR A 821 -14.82 -8.93 -4.42
CA THR A 821 -14.85 -10.40 -4.33
C THR A 821 -13.56 -11.06 -4.82
N TYR A 822 -12.55 -10.26 -5.21
CA TYR A 822 -11.16 -10.72 -5.19
C TYR A 822 -10.78 -10.94 -3.73
N ARG A 823 -10.72 -12.19 -3.27
CA ARG A 823 -10.53 -12.56 -1.86
C ARG A 823 -9.47 -13.65 -1.76
N GLY A 824 -8.77 -13.68 -0.63
CA GLY A 824 -7.76 -14.71 -0.34
C GLY A 824 -6.42 -14.48 -1.04
N VAL A 825 -6.20 -13.33 -1.68
CA VAL A 825 -4.89 -12.97 -2.25
C VAL A 825 -3.93 -12.61 -1.12
N VAL A 826 -2.73 -13.19 -1.16
CA VAL A 826 -1.69 -13.04 -0.14
C VAL A 826 -0.43 -12.42 -0.74
N PHE A 827 0.04 -11.34 -0.13
CA PHE A 827 1.34 -10.73 -0.38
C PHE A 827 2.23 -10.97 0.85
N ARG A 828 3.29 -11.78 0.71
CA ARG A 828 4.20 -12.01 1.84
C ARG A 828 5.67 -12.04 1.49
N HIS A 829 6.50 -11.53 2.38
CA HIS A 829 7.97 -11.63 2.23
C HIS A 829 8.50 -11.04 0.92
N ASN A 830 7.83 -10.04 0.34
CA ASN A 830 8.32 -9.33 -0.84
C ASN A 830 9.14 -8.10 -0.44
N LEU A 831 10.09 -7.70 -1.30
CA LEU A 831 10.83 -6.44 -1.21
C LEU A 831 10.37 -5.50 -2.33
N PHE A 832 9.91 -4.32 -1.95
CA PHE A 832 9.59 -3.21 -2.84
C PHE A 832 10.55 -2.06 -2.58
N GLU A 833 11.40 -1.74 -3.54
CA GLU A 833 12.43 -0.71 -3.40
C GLU A 833 12.31 0.38 -4.49
N ARG A 834 12.41 1.66 -4.14
CA ARG A 834 12.38 2.77 -5.12
C ARG A 834 11.18 2.69 -6.10
N ILE A 835 9.98 2.57 -5.54
CA ILE A 835 8.74 2.54 -6.33
C ILE A 835 8.20 3.96 -6.50
N GLY A 836 7.92 4.33 -7.74
CA GLY A 836 7.44 5.65 -8.14
C GLY A 836 8.52 6.56 -8.75
N ILE A 837 8.09 7.68 -9.31
CA ILE A 837 8.94 8.69 -9.94
C ILE A 837 9.74 9.41 -8.84
N PRO A 838 11.09 9.40 -8.90
CA PRO A 838 11.91 10.14 -7.95
C PRO A 838 11.57 11.64 -7.96
N PRO A 839 11.61 12.36 -6.82
CA PRO A 839 11.26 13.77 -6.75
C PRO A 839 11.99 14.65 -7.78
N ALA A 840 13.26 14.36 -8.08
CA ALA A 840 14.05 15.07 -9.08
C ALA A 840 13.49 14.95 -10.53
N LYS A 841 12.66 13.94 -10.80
CA LYS A 841 12.04 13.68 -12.11
C LYS A 841 10.54 14.06 -12.16
N GLN A 842 9.94 14.53 -11.07
CA GLN A 842 8.51 14.89 -10.97
C GLN A 842 8.16 16.25 -11.61
N VAL A 843 9.10 16.95 -12.26
CA VAL A 843 8.89 18.30 -12.85
C VAL A 843 7.75 18.33 -13.87
N VAL A 844 7.52 17.23 -14.58
CA VAL A 844 6.46 17.11 -15.59
C VAL A 844 5.16 16.59 -14.98
N HIS A 845 5.24 15.68 -13.99
CA HIS A 845 4.11 14.88 -13.50
C HIS A 845 3.45 15.38 -12.20
N GLY A 846 3.96 16.43 -11.54
CA GLY A 846 3.45 16.80 -10.21
C GLY A 846 3.59 15.65 -9.20
N PRO A 847 3.00 15.74 -7.99
CA PRO A 847 3.00 14.61 -7.08
C PRO A 847 2.04 13.53 -7.59
N ALA A 848 2.58 12.51 -8.24
CA ALA A 848 1.82 11.37 -8.76
C ALA A 848 1.30 10.46 -7.62
N GLY A 849 0.10 9.89 -7.75
CA GLY A 849 -0.41 8.78 -6.95
C GLY A 849 0.28 7.46 -7.31
N GLN A 850 1.34 7.10 -6.58
CA GLN A 850 2.14 5.91 -6.86
C GLN A 850 2.37 5.06 -5.61
N ALA A 851 2.04 3.77 -5.68
CA ALA A 851 2.15 2.84 -4.56
C ALA A 851 3.01 1.63 -4.90
N ALA A 852 3.52 0.91 -3.90
CA ALA A 852 4.04 -0.44 -4.15
C ALA A 852 2.89 -1.44 -4.32
N ILE A 853 1.88 -1.39 -3.45
CA ILE A 853 0.65 -2.18 -3.59
C ILE A 853 -0.54 -1.22 -3.59
N ARG A 854 -1.38 -1.29 -4.63
CA ARG A 854 -2.57 -0.48 -4.77
C ARG A 854 -3.82 -1.36 -4.77
N PHE A 855 -4.70 -1.08 -3.83
CA PHE A 855 -6.04 -1.67 -3.71
C PHE A 855 -7.05 -0.65 -4.22
N ASP A 856 -7.16 -0.54 -5.54
CA ASP A 856 -7.98 0.49 -6.16
C ASP A 856 -9.46 0.10 -6.20
N ASP A 857 -10.33 1.07 -5.88
CA ASP A 857 -11.79 0.94 -5.77
C ASP A 857 -12.31 -0.37 -5.15
N ALA A 858 -12.64 -0.34 -3.86
CA ALA A 858 -13.37 -1.40 -3.16
C ALA A 858 -12.68 -2.78 -3.06
N ILE A 859 -11.41 -2.91 -3.48
CA ILE A 859 -10.62 -4.15 -3.28
C ILE A 859 -10.55 -4.50 -1.79
N SER A 860 -10.94 -5.74 -1.46
CA SER A 860 -11.27 -6.13 -0.09
C SER A 860 -10.74 -7.52 0.25
N GLY A 861 -10.47 -7.81 1.52
CA GLY A 861 -10.05 -9.15 1.97
C GLY A 861 -8.67 -9.60 1.50
N MET A 862 -7.76 -8.66 1.27
CA MET A 862 -6.34 -8.92 0.98
C MET A 862 -5.57 -9.22 2.27
N LEU A 863 -4.55 -10.06 2.21
CA LEU A 863 -3.60 -10.27 3.30
C LEU A 863 -2.19 -9.84 2.88
N VAL A 864 -1.62 -8.87 3.57
CA VAL A 864 -0.30 -8.29 3.30
C VAL A 864 0.55 -8.44 4.56
N TYR A 865 1.55 -9.32 4.56
CA TYR A 865 2.38 -9.51 5.74
C TYR A 865 3.86 -9.79 5.52
N GLY A 866 4.70 -9.32 6.43
CA GLY A 866 6.14 -9.59 6.37
C GLY A 866 6.82 -9.05 5.10
N ASN A 867 6.27 -8.02 4.45
CA ASN A 867 6.87 -7.37 3.30
C ASN A 867 7.75 -6.18 3.73
N ILE A 868 8.71 -5.81 2.88
CA ILE A 868 9.59 -4.66 3.06
C ILE A 868 9.27 -3.63 1.98
N PHE A 869 8.94 -2.41 2.41
CA PHE A 869 8.71 -1.26 1.57
C PHE A 869 9.83 -0.26 1.85
N TYR A 870 10.83 -0.17 0.98
CA TYR A 870 12.00 0.67 1.17
C TYR A 870 12.05 1.78 0.12
N ARG A 871 11.81 3.03 0.53
CA ARG A 871 11.63 4.16 -0.39
C ARG A 871 10.58 3.86 -1.45
N ALA A 872 9.53 3.15 -1.03
CA ALA A 872 8.38 2.84 -1.85
C ALA A 872 7.34 3.96 -1.70
N ALA A 873 6.83 4.46 -2.82
CA ALA A 873 5.92 5.60 -2.93
C ALA A 873 6.58 6.95 -2.63
N GLY A 874 6.89 7.69 -3.71
CA GLY A 874 7.48 9.03 -3.69
C GLY A 874 6.49 10.19 -3.93
N GLY A 875 5.19 9.91 -3.94
CA GLY A 875 4.13 10.89 -4.28
C GLY A 875 2.93 10.85 -3.31
N ASN A 876 1.70 10.94 -3.85
CA ASN A 876 0.48 11.11 -3.05
C ASN A 876 -0.03 9.82 -2.38
N PHE A 877 0.44 8.66 -2.81
CA PHE A 877 0.10 7.37 -2.20
C PHE A 877 1.19 6.91 -1.22
N GLY A 878 0.89 5.87 -0.45
CA GLY A 878 1.84 5.19 0.42
C GLY A 878 2.37 3.88 -0.17
N GLY A 879 3.30 3.25 0.54
CA GLY A 879 3.77 1.90 0.20
C GLY A 879 2.61 0.93 -0.05
N VAL A 880 1.56 1.01 0.77
CA VAL A 880 0.25 0.41 0.48
C VAL A 880 -0.82 1.50 0.36
N GLN A 881 -1.56 1.52 -0.74
CA GLN A 881 -2.70 2.40 -0.96
C GLN A 881 -4.01 1.60 -0.95
N MET A 882 -5.03 2.15 -0.30
CA MET A 882 -6.40 1.62 -0.30
C MET A 882 -7.38 2.68 -0.79
N ASN A 883 -8.02 2.46 -1.91
CA ASN A 883 -9.15 3.28 -2.34
C ASN A 883 -10.47 2.55 -2.06
N SER A 884 -11.09 2.89 -0.93
CA SER A 884 -12.45 2.47 -0.57
C SER A 884 -12.64 0.97 -0.26
N GLY A 885 -11.58 0.16 -0.22
CA GLY A 885 -11.61 -1.25 0.19
C GLY A 885 -11.91 -1.50 1.67
N ARG A 886 -12.28 -2.74 2.03
CA ARG A 886 -12.52 -3.20 3.42
C ARG A 886 -11.99 -4.60 3.69
N ASP A 887 -11.93 -4.99 4.97
CA ASP A 887 -11.51 -6.30 5.45
C ASP A 887 -10.08 -6.70 5.03
N ASN A 888 -9.26 -5.75 4.59
CA ASN A 888 -7.85 -6.00 4.26
C ASN A 888 -7.04 -6.07 5.55
N ILE A 889 -6.04 -6.95 5.60
CA ILE A 889 -5.14 -7.13 6.74
C ILE A 889 -3.72 -6.80 6.30
N MET A 890 -3.13 -5.77 6.91
CA MET A 890 -1.72 -5.41 6.79
C MET A 890 -1.04 -5.72 8.12
N ASP A 891 -0.30 -6.82 8.17
CA ASP A 891 0.26 -7.34 9.41
C ASP A 891 1.78 -7.51 9.33
N ASN A 892 2.54 -7.07 10.34
CA ASN A 892 3.98 -7.35 10.43
C ASN A 892 4.80 -6.90 9.20
N ASN A 893 4.46 -5.79 8.54
CA ASN A 893 5.25 -5.23 7.44
C ASN A 893 6.26 -4.19 7.93
N LEU A 894 7.32 -3.99 7.16
CA LEU A 894 8.35 -3.00 7.41
C LEU A 894 8.31 -1.92 6.33
N PHE A 895 8.05 -0.68 6.73
CA PHE A 895 8.12 0.52 5.90
C PHE A 895 9.35 1.33 6.28
N VAL A 896 10.22 1.63 5.33
CA VAL A 896 11.50 2.32 5.54
C VAL A 896 11.60 3.48 4.57
N GLU A 897 11.82 4.69 5.08
CA GLU A 897 12.07 5.89 4.28
C GLU A 897 11.00 6.14 3.19
N CYS A 898 9.75 5.77 3.47
CA CYS A 898 8.62 6.04 2.59
C CYS A 898 8.08 7.44 2.84
N ALA A 899 7.60 8.13 1.79
CA ALA A 899 6.87 9.38 2.00
C ALA A 899 5.63 9.14 2.87
N GLN A 900 4.95 8.02 2.62
CA GLN A 900 3.81 7.57 3.40
C GLN A 900 3.87 6.04 3.49
N GLY A 901 3.72 5.48 4.68
CA GLY A 901 3.70 4.02 4.84
C GLY A 901 2.43 3.42 4.23
N ILE A 902 1.27 3.82 4.75
CA ILE A 902 -0.04 3.40 4.27
C ILE A 902 -0.87 4.64 3.92
N SER A 903 -1.67 4.58 2.85
CA SER A 903 -2.58 5.67 2.48
C SER A 903 -3.99 5.19 2.14
N GLY A 904 -4.97 6.07 2.31
CA GLY A 904 -6.35 5.85 1.87
C GLY A 904 -7.26 5.33 2.99
N GLY A 905 -8.14 4.37 2.71
CA GLY A 905 -9.09 3.81 3.68
C GLY A 905 -10.44 3.48 3.05
N TYR A 906 -11.43 3.17 3.89
CA TYR A 906 -12.80 2.89 3.42
C TYR A 906 -13.57 4.21 3.21
N TYR A 907 -14.34 4.27 2.12
CA TYR A 907 -15.25 5.38 1.82
C TYR A 907 -16.60 4.83 1.33
N PRO A 908 -17.70 5.02 2.08
CA PRO A 908 -18.99 4.40 1.75
C PRO A 908 -19.63 4.94 0.47
N ASN A 909 -19.20 6.14 0.03
CA ASN A 909 -19.73 6.83 -1.15
C ASN A 909 -19.01 6.46 -2.46
N ASN A 910 -18.09 5.51 -2.44
CA ASN A 910 -17.48 4.95 -3.64
C ASN A 910 -18.54 4.36 -4.59
N ASN A 911 -18.28 4.42 -5.90
CA ASN A 911 -19.24 3.99 -6.92
C ASN A 911 -19.56 2.49 -6.82
N VAL A 912 -18.57 1.63 -6.58
CA VAL A 912 -18.78 0.18 -6.45
C VAL A 912 -19.75 -0.12 -5.30
N TRP A 913 -19.56 0.52 -4.14
CA TRP A 913 -20.44 0.32 -2.99
C TRP A 913 -21.86 0.86 -3.24
N LYS A 914 -22.00 2.02 -3.90
CA LYS A 914 -23.31 2.56 -4.29
C LYS A 914 -24.08 1.60 -5.18
N GLN A 915 -23.43 1.07 -6.22
CA GLN A 915 -24.01 0.11 -7.15
C GLN A 915 -24.46 -1.17 -6.44
N LEU A 916 -23.60 -1.74 -5.59
CA LEU A 916 -23.94 -2.95 -4.82
C LEU A 916 -25.12 -2.72 -3.86
N ARG A 917 -25.16 -1.58 -3.16
CA ARG A 917 -26.30 -1.22 -2.28
C ARG A 917 -27.59 -0.98 -3.05
N ALA A 918 -27.49 -0.50 -4.30
CA ALA A 918 -28.63 -0.36 -5.21
C ALA A 918 -29.09 -1.70 -5.81
N GLY A 919 -28.38 -2.81 -5.55
CA GLY A 919 -28.70 -4.13 -6.09
C GLY A 919 -28.26 -4.32 -7.55
N GLU A 920 -27.35 -3.49 -8.06
CA GLU A 920 -26.82 -3.63 -9.42
C GLU A 920 -25.94 -4.89 -9.55
N LYS A 921 -26.06 -5.56 -10.69
CA LYS A 921 -25.21 -6.71 -11.03
C LYS A 921 -23.92 -6.22 -11.69
N ILE A 922 -22.84 -6.20 -10.93
CA ILE A 922 -21.50 -5.87 -11.43
C ILE A 922 -20.87 -7.15 -12.02
N PRO A 923 -20.42 -7.16 -13.28
CA PRO A 923 -19.76 -8.31 -13.89
C PRO A 923 -18.56 -8.81 -13.06
N GLY A 924 -18.46 -10.13 -12.87
CA GLY A 924 -17.38 -10.76 -12.12
C GLY A 924 -17.43 -10.59 -10.60
N VAL A 925 -18.47 -9.95 -10.05
CA VAL A 925 -18.73 -9.92 -8.60
C VAL A 925 -19.63 -11.10 -8.22
N TYR A 926 -19.17 -11.94 -7.30
CA TYR A 926 -19.89 -13.14 -6.86
C TYR A 926 -20.22 -13.10 -5.37
N THR A 927 -21.51 -13.29 -5.04
CA THR A 927 -22.03 -13.30 -3.66
C THR A 927 -22.88 -14.53 -3.36
N ASN A 928 -22.73 -15.59 -4.16
CA ASN A 928 -23.46 -16.85 -4.01
C ASN A 928 -22.92 -17.71 -2.85
N ASP A 929 -23.62 -18.80 -2.53
CA ASP A 929 -23.26 -19.71 -1.43
C ASP A 929 -21.84 -20.26 -1.52
N LEU A 930 -21.32 -20.50 -2.74
CA LEU A 930 -19.95 -20.95 -2.94
C LEU A 930 -18.95 -19.90 -2.42
N TYR A 931 -19.16 -18.64 -2.80
CA TYR A 931 -18.32 -17.52 -2.38
C TYR A 931 -18.48 -17.21 -0.88
N VAL A 932 -19.69 -17.22 -0.34
CA VAL A 932 -19.92 -17.00 1.10
C VAL A 932 -19.29 -18.12 1.93
N LYS A 933 -19.36 -19.37 1.47
CA LYS A 933 -18.72 -20.51 2.15
C LYS A 933 -17.19 -20.40 2.16
N ARG A 934 -16.57 -19.94 1.06
CA ARG A 934 -15.12 -19.76 0.97
C ARG A 934 -14.65 -18.49 1.69
N TYR A 935 -15.43 -17.40 1.59
CA TYR A 935 -15.13 -16.07 2.12
C TYR A 935 -16.32 -15.53 2.92
N PRO A 936 -16.46 -15.93 4.20
CA PRO A 936 -17.64 -15.60 5.01
C PRO A 936 -17.94 -14.10 5.14
N LEU A 937 -16.92 -13.23 5.09
CA LEU A 937 -17.08 -11.77 5.18
C LEU A 937 -17.87 -11.16 4.01
N ILE A 938 -18.03 -11.88 2.89
CA ILE A 938 -18.91 -11.44 1.79
C ILE A 938 -20.36 -11.30 2.27
N ALA A 939 -20.82 -12.13 3.22
CA ALA A 939 -22.19 -12.09 3.72
C ALA A 939 -22.54 -10.76 4.40
N THR A 940 -21.54 -10.07 4.97
CA THR A 940 -21.69 -8.82 5.72
C THR A 940 -20.91 -7.67 5.08
N MET A 941 -20.51 -7.79 3.81
CA MET A 941 -19.63 -6.80 3.16
C MET A 941 -20.29 -5.43 2.94
N LEU A 942 -21.61 -5.34 3.10
CA LEU A 942 -22.37 -4.08 3.03
C LEU A 942 -22.66 -3.48 4.42
N ASP A 943 -22.34 -4.19 5.51
CA ASP A 943 -22.63 -3.74 6.87
C ASP A 943 -21.61 -2.67 7.31
N GLU A 944 -22.08 -1.69 8.10
CA GLU A 944 -21.23 -0.65 8.69
C GLU A 944 -21.00 -0.88 10.19
N PRO A 945 -19.85 -0.46 10.75
CA PRO A 945 -18.74 0.18 10.06
C PRO A 945 -17.87 -0.82 9.29
N ALA A 946 -17.41 -0.43 8.10
CA ALA A 946 -16.37 -1.16 7.38
C ALA A 946 -14.97 -0.81 7.89
N VAL A 947 -14.13 -1.83 8.11
CA VAL A 947 -12.80 -1.68 8.71
C VAL A 947 -11.72 -2.41 7.90
N ASN A 948 -10.51 -1.85 7.89
CA ASN A 948 -9.29 -2.54 7.51
C ASN A 948 -8.39 -2.67 8.74
N HIS A 949 -7.53 -3.68 8.74
CA HIS A 949 -6.74 -4.08 9.88
C HIS A 949 -5.27 -3.77 9.65
N VAL A 950 -4.66 -2.95 10.50
CA VAL A 950 -3.25 -2.54 10.40
C VAL A 950 -2.55 -2.95 11.69
N TRP A 951 -1.86 -4.08 11.66
CA TRP A 951 -1.32 -4.74 12.84
C TRP A 951 0.21 -4.89 12.78
N ARG A 952 0.91 -4.67 13.89
CA ARG A 952 2.35 -5.00 14.06
C ARG A 952 3.30 -4.41 13.01
N ASN A 953 2.90 -3.38 12.27
CA ASN A 953 3.73 -2.79 11.22
C ASN A 953 4.76 -1.83 11.82
N VAL A 954 5.91 -1.74 11.17
CA VAL A 954 7.04 -0.92 11.60
C VAL A 954 7.27 0.17 10.56
N PHE A 955 7.21 1.43 10.99
CA PHE A 955 7.49 2.59 10.16
C PHE A 955 8.80 3.22 10.63
N TYR A 956 9.87 3.01 9.89
CA TYR A 956 11.20 3.53 10.19
C TYR A 956 11.54 4.70 9.24
N LYS A 957 11.73 5.90 9.77
CA LYS A 957 12.01 7.14 9.01
C LYS A 957 11.01 7.44 7.88
N CYS A 958 9.76 7.03 8.04
CA CYS A 958 8.72 7.42 7.11
C CYS A 958 8.27 8.86 7.42
N VAL A 959 7.99 9.68 6.41
CA VAL A 959 7.49 11.05 6.65
C VAL A 959 6.12 11.00 7.33
N ARG A 960 5.28 10.01 6.96
CA ARG A 960 4.03 9.67 7.64
C ARG A 960 3.89 8.15 7.74
N ASP A 961 3.40 7.66 8.88
CA ASP A 961 2.95 6.28 9.02
C ASP A 961 1.68 6.05 8.19
N PHE A 962 0.74 6.99 8.28
CA PHE A 962 -0.55 6.92 7.60
C PHE A 962 -1.05 8.27 7.07
N ASN A 963 -1.79 8.24 5.95
CA ASN A 963 -2.56 9.38 5.43
C ASN A 963 -3.89 8.94 4.81
N GLY A 964 -5.02 9.48 5.25
CA GLY A 964 -6.35 9.11 4.75
C GLY A 964 -7.38 8.93 5.87
N ASN A 965 -8.38 8.07 5.64
CA ASN A 965 -9.48 7.85 6.57
C ASN A 965 -9.10 6.88 7.70
N ARG A 966 -8.45 7.42 8.74
CA ARG A 966 -7.93 6.63 9.88
C ARG A 966 -9.02 6.00 10.73
N GLU A 967 -10.24 6.55 10.71
CA GLU A 967 -11.39 6.03 11.48
C GLU A 967 -11.83 4.65 11.00
N THR A 968 -11.49 4.30 9.76
CA THR A 968 -11.79 2.99 9.15
C THR A 968 -10.68 1.96 9.33
N LEU A 969 -9.69 2.26 10.18
CA LEU A 969 -8.56 1.39 10.46
C LEU A 969 -8.57 0.91 11.90
N GLU A 970 -8.64 -0.41 12.07
CA GLU A 970 -8.34 -1.07 13.33
C GLU A 970 -6.82 -1.24 13.45
N GLN A 971 -6.22 -0.56 14.42
CA GLN A 971 -4.78 -0.56 14.64
C GLN A 971 -4.39 -1.36 15.89
N LEU A 972 -3.40 -2.24 15.74
CA LEU A 972 -2.86 -3.01 16.86
C LEU A 972 -1.34 -3.05 16.79
N ALA A 973 -0.66 -2.49 17.79
CA ALA A 973 0.78 -2.63 17.99
C ALA A 973 1.68 -2.24 16.80
N ASN A 974 1.28 -1.26 16.00
CA ASN A 974 2.19 -0.63 15.04
C ASN A 974 3.21 0.26 15.79
N GLY A 975 4.41 0.44 15.23
CA GLY A 975 5.42 1.32 15.81
C GLY A 975 6.12 2.20 14.80
N VAL A 976 6.42 3.42 15.23
CA VAL A 976 7.06 4.47 14.45
C VAL A 976 8.42 4.78 15.07
N PHE A 977 9.47 4.79 14.25
CA PHE A 977 10.85 4.91 14.70
C PHE A 977 11.63 5.93 13.85
N GLU A 978 12.20 6.93 14.51
CA GLU A 978 13.13 7.89 13.90
C GLU A 978 14.59 7.42 13.94
N ARG A 979 14.89 6.53 14.90
CA ARG A 979 16.21 5.93 15.11
C ARG A 979 16.14 4.45 14.79
N ASP A 980 17.27 3.89 14.36
CA ASP A 980 17.38 2.47 14.02
C ASP A 980 16.90 1.60 15.22
N PRO A 981 15.83 0.81 15.08
CA PRO A 981 15.26 0.01 16.16
C PRO A 981 16.03 -1.30 16.42
N GLY A 982 17.14 -1.53 15.71
CA GLY A 982 18.06 -2.66 15.92
C GLY A 982 18.31 -3.50 14.68
N PHE A 983 18.30 -2.91 13.49
CA PHE A 983 18.67 -3.56 12.23
C PHE A 983 20.18 -3.85 12.16
N VAL A 984 20.59 -4.78 11.30
CA VAL A 984 22.01 -5.13 11.09
C VAL A 984 22.76 -3.96 10.43
N ASP A 985 22.30 -3.51 9.26
CA ASP A 985 22.86 -2.37 8.51
C ASP A 985 21.78 -1.70 7.65
N ALA A 986 20.89 -0.93 8.27
CA ALA A 986 19.79 -0.27 7.58
C ALA A 986 20.24 0.74 6.51
N VAL A 987 21.45 1.31 6.61
CA VAL A 987 22.00 2.25 5.62
C VAL A 987 22.23 1.55 4.28
N ARG A 988 22.63 0.27 4.32
CA ARG A 988 22.81 -0.58 3.15
C ARG A 988 21.58 -1.41 2.78
N GLY A 989 20.42 -1.17 3.42
CA GLY A 989 19.20 -1.94 3.18
C GLY A 989 19.15 -3.32 3.85
N ASP A 990 20.07 -3.61 4.79
CA ASP A 990 20.05 -4.87 5.55
C ASP A 990 19.15 -4.73 6.79
N PHE A 991 17.88 -5.09 6.60
CA PHE A 991 16.83 -4.99 7.61
C PHE A 991 16.68 -6.23 8.50
N ARG A 992 17.67 -7.14 8.51
CA ARG A 992 17.71 -8.22 9.50
C ARG A 992 17.83 -7.63 10.91
N LEU A 993 17.27 -8.28 11.92
CA LEU A 993 17.32 -7.80 13.30
C LEU A 993 18.51 -8.37 14.07
N LYS A 994 19.20 -7.50 14.82
CA LYS A 994 20.25 -7.90 15.76
C LYS A 994 19.64 -8.64 16.97
N PRO A 995 20.36 -9.60 17.58
CA PRO A 995 19.97 -10.16 18.87
C PRO A 995 19.73 -9.05 19.91
N GLY A 996 18.57 -9.08 20.57
CA GLY A 996 18.19 -8.09 21.58
C GLY A 996 17.72 -6.73 21.04
N ALA A 997 17.46 -6.61 19.73
CA ALA A 997 16.91 -5.40 19.11
C ALA A 997 15.74 -4.81 19.92
N SER A 998 15.73 -3.47 20.06
CA SER A 998 14.69 -2.75 20.80
C SER A 998 13.29 -2.96 20.22
N LEU A 999 13.22 -3.23 18.91
CA LEU A 999 11.98 -3.58 18.21
C LEU A 999 11.27 -4.77 18.87
N ALA A 1000 12.01 -5.84 19.15
CA ALA A 1000 11.47 -7.09 19.71
C ALA A 1000 10.94 -6.92 21.15
N GLN A 1001 11.28 -5.82 21.82
CA GLN A 1001 10.82 -5.52 23.18
C GLN A 1001 9.47 -4.80 23.19
N THR A 1002 9.17 -4.07 22.11
CA THR A 1002 8.04 -3.13 22.02
C THR A 1002 6.93 -3.66 21.14
N ILE A 1003 7.28 -4.39 20.08
CA ILE A 1003 6.36 -4.96 19.10
C ILE A 1003 6.65 -6.44 18.97
N GLY A 1004 5.60 -7.27 18.92
CA GLY A 1004 5.71 -8.69 18.59
C GLY A 1004 5.99 -8.93 17.11
N PHE A 1005 7.01 -8.24 16.59
CA PHE A 1005 7.42 -8.27 15.18
C PHE A 1005 8.16 -9.58 14.89
N ARG A 1006 7.67 -10.34 13.92
CA ARG A 1006 8.36 -11.51 13.35
C ARG A 1006 9.44 -11.01 12.36
N PRO A 1007 10.72 -11.38 12.55
CA PRO A 1007 11.76 -11.05 11.59
C PRO A 1007 11.40 -11.51 10.17
N ILE A 1008 11.60 -10.63 9.18
CA ILE A 1008 11.38 -10.94 7.77
C ILE A 1008 12.60 -11.72 7.24
N PRO A 1009 12.41 -12.82 6.49
CA PRO A 1009 13.50 -13.62 5.91
C PRO A 1009 14.12 -12.90 4.69
N VAL A 1010 14.80 -11.78 4.93
CA VAL A 1010 15.43 -10.94 3.88
C VAL A 1010 16.31 -11.78 2.97
N GLU A 1011 16.98 -12.78 3.54
CA GLU A 1011 17.88 -13.68 2.83
C GLU A 1011 17.20 -14.76 1.98
N GLU A 1012 15.88 -14.77 1.87
CA GLU A 1012 15.15 -15.65 0.97
C GLU A 1012 14.49 -14.88 -0.18
N ILE A 1013 14.40 -13.55 -0.08
CA ILE A 1013 13.77 -12.70 -1.10
C ILE A 1013 14.63 -12.64 -2.37
N GLY A 1014 13.96 -12.62 -3.52
CA GLY A 1014 14.55 -12.49 -4.84
C GLY A 1014 14.97 -13.84 -5.44
N LEU A 1015 15.84 -13.74 -6.45
CA LEU A 1015 16.32 -14.89 -7.22
C LEU A 1015 17.18 -15.84 -6.37
N TYR A 1016 17.19 -17.12 -6.74
CA TYR A 1016 18.07 -18.14 -6.19
C TYR A 1016 18.80 -18.92 -7.28
N SER A 1017 19.94 -19.49 -6.91
CA SER A 1017 20.72 -20.34 -7.82
C SER A 1017 20.03 -21.69 -8.03
N ASP A 1018 20.00 -22.16 -9.27
CA ASP A 1018 19.56 -23.49 -9.65
C ASP A 1018 20.39 -23.99 -10.86
N GLN A 1019 19.90 -25.02 -11.58
CA GLN A 1019 20.62 -25.54 -12.76
C GLN A 1019 20.58 -24.61 -13.99
N TRP A 1020 19.69 -23.62 -14.02
CA TRP A 1020 19.53 -22.66 -15.12
C TRP A 1020 20.15 -21.30 -14.78
N ARG A 1021 20.12 -20.92 -13.50
CA ARG A 1021 20.60 -19.66 -12.98
C ARG A 1021 21.81 -19.90 -12.09
N GLY A 1022 22.97 -19.36 -12.52
CA GLY A 1022 24.21 -19.41 -11.77
C GLY A 1022 24.16 -18.65 -10.43
N ALA A 1023 25.31 -18.38 -9.84
CA ALA A 1023 25.38 -17.65 -8.57
C ALA A 1023 24.69 -16.27 -8.67
N VAL A 1024 23.67 -16.06 -7.85
CA VAL A 1024 22.98 -14.78 -7.73
C VAL A 1024 23.77 -13.90 -6.77
N ALA A 1025 24.29 -12.77 -7.27
CA ALA A 1025 24.85 -11.72 -6.42
C ALA A 1025 23.70 -10.94 -5.77
N ARG A 1026 23.88 -10.56 -4.50
CA ARG A 1026 23.00 -9.63 -3.78
C ARG A 1026 23.59 -8.24 -3.73
#